data_AF-A0A850GW17-F1
#
_entry.id   AF-A0A850GW17-F1
#
_cell.length_a   1.000
_cell.length_b   1.000
_cell.length_c   1.000
_cell.angle_alpha   90.00
_cell.angle_beta   90.00
_cell.angle_gamma   90.00
#
_symmetry.space_group_name_H-M   'P 1'
#
loop_
_entity.id
_entity.type
_entity.pdbx_description
1 polymer ?
#
loop_
_entity_poly.entity_id
_entity_poly.type
_entity_poly.pdbx_seq_one_letter_code
_entity_poly.pdbx_strand_id
1 'polypeptide(L)'
;MSVPKESLRVYLVGHHDGKLTASLLARSWAEFAPSAFGASEAEVLDDLEQLIADMLARDPAALDPFMWDESLSVRTVRVEIQPQAVVDKRWVIGKQPIPLRLTFAWSRLAKGGYRVILPRFGWRFVLEDLDIAATVLRQAVSSALLGRDASTLFDFRVLGPERVIAWSPSVLGRRRRDRGAAMSWSAFPALHAVAEELVERSRRKRSRLVEPPDLRAHAHLWARETPASLLLVGGPGVGKTTWVETLAREFSRRRSGAGSRSAPKIWATSAERIIAGMMYLGQWEQRCLDIVHELSHEGDYLYAGQLPPLLDTRSARSSIADFFLPAMEAGDVSLIAECHPREYELLKTKHPRLLAAFSIIKLDETPTAAMPGLLRAYQARVNPRLELQPEALRRLVQHLELFRRDTCFPGKGFRFLDWLNQEHGLDLATSLASELASELASGRAEDPRSTSPGVDFDRPPSPSLDTTDPTAAAQPLGPTLAATKVLRAPDASAAFSRHTGLPLELISEEAVAGPEHIAARLRVGVIGQDQACATAARVLARFKAGLDDPERPVGSLFFVGPTGVGKTELAKQLARYMFGAADRMIRLDMSEYMLPGAAQRLLAVGPGVSSLAEKVRQQPLSLILLDEIEKAHPEVFDLLLAVLGEGRMTDAGGSLIDFRMTLIVMTSNLGVSQRGPAGFGVPSEDERARSFDAAVRRHFRPEFFNRIDSLVPFRNLAPADIRRIVDLELAKLGGRTGLTRRNLGLEVSAQACTTLADWGWHPTRGARPLKRVLEEQLMAPLAVLLARSPKLRDRVIRVLAHGEGGEVEKDALVVVLPRERPATAR
;
A
#
# COMPACT_ATOMS: atom_id res chain seq x y z
N MET A 1 30.23 40.88 42.34
CA MET A 1 30.45 39.60 41.63
C MET A 1 30.17 39.84 40.16
N SER A 2 31.17 39.70 39.29
CA SER A 2 31.01 39.87 37.85
C SER A 2 30.00 38.87 37.30
N VAL A 3 29.00 39.33 36.55
CA VAL A 3 28.08 38.47 35.79
C VAL A 3 28.92 37.52 34.92
N PRO A 4 28.74 36.19 34.98
CA PRO A 4 29.52 35.27 34.18
C PRO A 4 29.30 35.60 32.69
N LYS A 5 30.39 35.77 31.94
CA LYS A 5 30.31 35.96 30.49
C LYS A 5 29.69 34.71 29.86
N GLU A 6 28.73 34.88 28.96
CA GLU A 6 28.17 33.77 28.18
C GLU A 6 29.31 33.01 27.48
N SER A 7 29.44 31.73 27.78
CA SER A 7 30.55 30.89 27.29
C SER A 7 30.05 29.49 26.95
N LEU A 8 30.77 28.81 26.07
CA LEU A 8 30.45 27.44 25.70
C LEU A 8 30.98 26.48 26.77
N ARG A 9 30.39 25.28 26.81
CA ARG A 9 30.82 24.19 27.69
C ARG A 9 31.14 22.99 26.82
N VAL A 10 32.38 22.52 26.91
CA VAL A 10 32.88 21.41 26.10
C VAL A 10 33.09 20.20 27.01
N TYR A 11 32.47 19.09 26.66
CA TYR A 11 32.67 17.79 27.30
C TYR A 11 33.75 17.02 26.57
N LEU A 12 34.84 16.71 27.28
CA LEU A 12 36.01 16.00 26.78
C LEU A 12 36.03 14.58 27.35
N VAL A 13 36.18 13.60 26.47
CA VAL A 13 36.32 12.18 26.80
C VAL A 13 37.62 11.65 26.20
N GLY A 14 38.50 11.13 27.05
CA GLY A 14 39.67 10.39 26.60
C GLY A 14 39.32 8.99 26.12
N HIS A 15 39.99 8.52 25.08
CA HIS A 15 39.89 7.16 24.57
C HIS A 15 41.15 6.36 24.94
N HIS A 16 41.03 5.04 24.94
CA HIS A 16 42.11 4.14 25.31
C HIS A 16 43.32 4.17 24.35
N ASP A 17 43.12 4.65 23.12
CA ASP A 17 44.15 4.82 22.09
C ASP A 17 44.92 6.15 22.23
N GLY A 18 44.68 6.91 23.31
CA GLY A 18 45.32 8.19 23.60
C GLY A 18 44.66 9.39 22.93
N LYS A 19 43.56 9.19 22.17
CA LYS A 19 42.82 10.26 21.50
C LYS A 19 41.72 10.85 22.39
N LEU A 20 41.16 11.98 21.96
CA LEU A 20 40.16 12.76 22.69
C LEU A 20 38.94 13.02 21.79
N THR A 21 37.73 12.90 22.33
CA THR A 21 36.52 13.48 21.74
C THR A 21 36.09 14.70 22.54
N ALA A 22 35.80 15.80 21.86
CA ALA A 22 35.09 16.94 22.44
C ALA A 22 33.68 17.02 21.87
N SER A 23 32.70 17.33 22.72
CA SER A 23 31.33 17.64 22.29
C SER A 23 30.79 18.85 23.04
N LEU A 24 30.03 19.72 22.36
CA LEU A 24 29.37 20.84 23.02
C LEU A 24 28.20 20.37 23.91
N LEU A 25 28.15 20.88 25.13
CA LEU A 25 27.01 20.67 26.01
C LEU A 25 25.93 21.70 25.72
N ALA A 26 24.75 21.25 25.31
CA ALA A 26 23.61 22.13 25.09
C ALA A 26 22.90 22.47 26.41
N ARG A 27 22.64 23.77 26.63
CA ARG A 27 21.82 24.34 27.71
C ARG A 27 20.34 24.00 27.53
N SER A 28 19.86 24.03 26.29
CA SER A 28 18.49 23.63 25.89
C SER A 28 18.53 22.46 24.90
N TRP A 29 17.36 22.01 24.43
CA TRP A 29 17.28 20.96 23.41
C TRP A 29 18.01 21.39 22.13
N ALA A 30 18.80 20.48 21.57
CA ALA A 30 19.53 20.65 20.32
C ALA A 30 19.58 19.29 19.60
N GLU A 31 19.27 19.29 18.30
CA GLU A 31 19.14 18.08 17.48
C GLU A 31 20.47 17.33 17.33
N PHE A 32 21.59 18.07 17.24
CA PHE A 32 22.95 17.53 17.21
C PHE A 32 23.89 18.41 18.03
N ALA A 33 24.70 17.79 18.91
CA ALA A 33 25.79 18.47 19.58
C ALA A 33 27.05 18.39 18.70
N PRO A 34 27.63 19.52 18.26
CA PRO A 34 28.88 19.53 17.51
C PRO A 34 29.96 18.77 18.29
N SER A 35 30.65 17.86 17.60
CA SER A 35 31.69 17.03 18.20
C SER A 35 32.88 16.86 17.27
N ALA A 36 34.08 16.86 17.85
CA ALA A 36 35.35 16.67 17.17
C ALA A 36 36.15 15.55 17.84
N PHE A 37 37.06 14.91 17.10
CA PHE A 37 37.89 13.80 17.57
C PHE A 37 39.32 13.95 17.06
N GLY A 38 40.31 13.81 17.93
CA GLY A 38 41.70 14.14 17.60
C GLY A 38 42.71 13.65 18.64
N ALA A 39 44.00 13.83 18.36
CA ALA A 39 45.08 13.32 19.20
C ALA A 39 45.44 14.24 20.38
N SER A 40 45.05 15.52 20.32
CA SER A 40 45.30 16.50 21.38
C SER A 40 44.08 17.39 21.66
N GLU A 41 44.03 17.98 22.86
CA GLU A 41 42.95 18.90 23.23
C GLU A 41 42.92 20.15 22.32
N ALA A 42 44.08 20.64 21.89
CA ALA A 42 44.18 21.79 20.99
C ALA A 42 43.57 21.49 19.61
N GLU A 43 43.95 20.36 19.00
CA GLU A 43 43.45 19.91 17.71
C GLU A 43 41.92 19.74 17.70
N VAL A 44 41.39 19.13 18.76
CA VAL A 44 39.95 18.87 18.88
C VAL A 44 39.15 20.18 19.09
N LEU A 45 39.71 21.16 19.82
CA LEU A 45 39.06 22.45 20.00
C LEU A 45 39.11 23.31 18.73
N ASP A 46 40.20 23.24 17.96
CA ASP A 46 40.32 23.93 16.67
C ASP A 46 39.31 23.38 15.65
N ASP A 47 39.17 22.06 15.55
CA ASP A 47 38.15 21.41 14.70
C ASP A 47 36.72 21.79 15.13
N LEU A 48 36.48 21.83 16.44
CA LEU A 48 35.19 22.26 16.98
C LEU A 48 34.92 23.75 16.68
N GLU A 49 35.94 24.60 16.67
CA GLU A 49 35.84 26.02 16.30
C GLU A 49 35.48 26.20 14.84
N GLN A 50 36.06 25.38 13.95
CA GLN A 50 35.73 25.37 12.53
C GLN A 50 34.28 24.92 12.30
N LEU A 51 33.83 23.86 12.98
CA LEU A 51 32.44 23.40 12.92
C LEU A 51 31.46 24.49 13.40
N ILE A 52 31.81 25.20 14.47
CA ILE A 52 31.02 26.32 14.97
C ILE A 52 30.99 27.48 13.96
N ALA A 53 32.10 27.79 13.31
CA ALA A 53 32.16 28.83 12.28
C ALA A 53 31.23 28.48 11.11
N ASP A 54 31.24 27.23 10.66
CA ASP A 54 30.38 26.74 9.59
C ASP A 54 28.89 26.75 10.00
N MET A 55 28.59 26.39 11.25
CA MET A 55 27.23 26.48 11.79
C MET A 55 26.73 27.92 11.83
N LEU A 56 27.54 28.85 12.34
CA LEU A 56 27.21 30.27 12.39
C LEU A 56 27.07 30.90 11.00
N ALA A 57 27.82 30.41 10.01
CA ALA A 57 27.71 30.85 8.63
C ALA A 57 26.36 30.43 8.00
N ARG A 58 25.82 29.28 8.40
CA ARG A 58 24.54 28.75 7.88
C ARG A 58 23.33 29.30 8.64
N ASP A 59 23.43 29.35 9.96
CA ASP A 59 22.40 29.89 10.84
C ASP A 59 23.07 30.65 11.99
N PRO A 60 22.92 32.00 12.02
CA PRO A 60 23.47 32.78 13.10
C PRO A 60 22.99 32.31 14.48
N ALA A 61 21.76 31.81 14.64
CA ALA A 61 21.17 31.42 15.92
C ALA A 61 21.57 30.00 16.38
N ALA A 62 22.28 29.22 15.56
CA ALA A 62 22.60 27.82 15.82
C ALA A 62 23.36 27.55 17.13
N LEU A 63 24.06 28.56 17.67
CA LEU A 63 24.78 28.45 18.94
C LEU A 63 23.95 28.78 20.17
N ASP A 64 22.79 29.41 20.02
CA ASP A 64 21.99 29.89 21.15
C ASP A 64 21.60 28.74 22.14
N PRO A 65 21.35 27.49 21.69
CA PRO A 65 21.15 26.34 22.59
C PRO A 65 22.38 25.92 23.39
N PHE A 66 23.59 26.32 22.99
CA PHE A 66 24.87 25.91 23.60
C PHE A 66 25.52 27.00 24.45
N MET A 67 24.94 28.20 24.50
CA MET A 67 25.45 29.31 25.29
C MET A 67 25.07 29.15 26.77
N TRP A 68 26.06 29.17 27.66
CA TRP A 68 25.87 29.08 29.10
C TRP A 68 26.18 30.41 29.80
N ASP A 69 25.22 30.88 30.58
CA ASP A 69 25.31 31.99 31.52
C ASP A 69 25.68 31.54 32.94
N GLU A 70 25.66 30.22 33.20
CA GLU A 70 25.97 29.60 34.49
C GLU A 70 27.34 28.90 34.46
N SER A 71 28.04 28.86 35.61
CA SER A 71 29.21 27.99 35.79
C SER A 71 28.77 26.57 36.12
N LEU A 72 29.19 25.59 35.31
CA LEU A 72 28.97 24.17 35.60
C LEU A 72 30.12 23.64 36.46
N SER A 73 29.79 23.11 37.63
CA SER A 73 30.71 22.33 38.45
C SER A 73 30.59 20.85 38.11
N VAL A 74 31.65 20.08 38.32
CA VAL A 74 31.71 18.67 37.89
C VAL A 74 31.95 17.76 39.10
N ARG A 75 31.24 16.64 39.17
CA ARG A 75 31.44 15.58 40.16
C ARG A 75 31.46 14.21 39.47
N THR A 76 32.18 13.26 40.06
CA THR A 76 32.29 11.89 39.52
C THR A 76 31.69 10.89 40.49
N VAL A 77 30.89 9.97 39.95
CA VAL A 77 30.22 8.90 40.69
C VAL A 77 30.71 7.55 40.17
N ARG A 78 30.86 6.59 41.07
CA ARG A 78 31.14 5.19 40.72
C ARG A 78 29.85 4.38 40.78
N VAL A 79 29.56 3.64 39.73
CA VAL A 79 28.38 2.76 39.61
C VAL A 79 28.85 1.35 39.31
N GLU A 80 28.36 0.36 40.04
CA GLU A 80 28.70 -1.05 39.82
C GLU A 80 27.56 -1.75 39.07
N ILE A 81 27.85 -2.34 37.90
CA ILE A 81 26.85 -2.97 37.02
C ILE A 81 27.14 -4.47 36.88
N GLN A 82 26.14 -5.32 37.11
CA GLN A 82 26.30 -6.76 36.85
C GLN A 82 26.01 -7.09 35.37
N PRO A 83 26.95 -7.72 34.65
CA PRO A 83 26.71 -8.12 33.27
C PRO A 83 25.74 -9.29 33.21
N GLN A 84 24.88 -9.32 32.18
CA GLN A 84 23.96 -10.42 31.94
C GLN A 84 24.06 -10.88 30.47
N ALA A 85 23.94 -12.18 30.24
CA ALA A 85 23.93 -12.74 28.89
C ALA A 85 22.82 -13.79 28.76
N VAL A 86 22.23 -13.89 27.57
CA VAL A 86 21.28 -14.97 27.24
C VAL A 86 22.04 -16.13 26.63
N VAL A 87 22.09 -17.26 27.32
CA VAL A 87 22.68 -18.52 26.83
C VAL A 87 21.56 -19.55 26.80
N ASP A 88 21.31 -20.18 25.65
CA ASP A 88 20.24 -21.17 25.45
C ASP A 88 18.85 -20.70 25.95
N LYS A 89 18.48 -19.45 25.62
CA LYS A 89 17.22 -18.80 26.04
C LYS A 89 17.05 -18.68 27.57
N ARG A 90 18.12 -18.77 28.35
CA ARG A 90 18.15 -18.54 29.80
C ARG A 90 19.08 -17.38 30.13
N TRP A 91 18.69 -16.58 31.12
CA TRP A 91 19.51 -15.48 31.62
C TRP A 91 20.62 -16.01 32.53
N VAL A 92 21.86 -15.70 32.18
CA VAL A 92 23.05 -15.97 32.99
C VAL A 92 23.58 -14.63 33.51
N ILE A 93 23.60 -14.47 34.83
CA ILE A 93 24.11 -13.26 35.50
C ILE A 93 25.58 -13.49 35.86
N GLY A 94 26.46 -12.59 35.42
CA GLY A 94 27.89 -12.67 35.70
C GLY A 94 28.19 -12.43 37.18
N LYS A 95 29.14 -13.19 37.74
CA LYS A 95 29.46 -13.16 39.18
C LYS A 95 30.13 -11.87 39.65
N GLN A 96 30.85 -11.15 38.78
CA GLN A 96 31.59 -9.95 39.16
C GLN A 96 30.93 -8.69 38.56
N PRO A 97 30.63 -7.66 39.38
CA PRO A 97 30.17 -6.39 38.88
C PRO A 97 31.30 -5.61 38.20
N ILE A 98 30.95 -4.84 37.17
CA ILE A 98 31.85 -3.96 36.42
C ILE A 98 31.71 -2.54 36.98
N PRO A 99 32.80 -1.94 37.53
CA PRO A 99 32.75 -0.57 38.02
C PRO A 99 32.85 0.43 36.87
N LEU A 100 31.86 1.31 36.75
CA LEU A 100 31.81 2.43 35.81
C LEU A 100 32.07 3.74 36.56
N ARG A 101 32.93 4.59 35.99
CA ARG A 101 33.17 5.97 36.46
C ARG A 101 32.38 6.91 35.56
N LEU A 102 31.48 7.67 36.15
CA LEU A 102 30.60 8.60 35.43
C LEU A 102 30.76 10.00 35.97
N THR A 103 31.03 10.95 35.08
CA THR A 103 31.18 12.35 35.41
C THR A 103 29.93 13.13 35.02
N PHE A 104 29.33 13.82 35.98
CA PHE A 104 28.16 14.66 35.77
C PHE A 104 28.49 16.13 36.05
N ALA A 105 27.89 17.01 35.26
CA ALA A 105 27.98 18.46 35.42
C ALA A 105 26.73 18.98 36.14
N TRP A 106 26.88 20.01 36.97
CA TRP A 106 25.76 20.59 37.70
C TRP A 106 25.88 22.11 37.87
N SER A 107 24.74 22.77 37.97
CA SER A 107 24.61 24.20 38.33
C SER A 107 23.44 24.42 39.29
N ARG A 108 23.50 25.50 40.08
CA ARG A 108 22.43 25.88 41.00
C ARG A 108 21.43 26.78 40.28
N LEU A 109 20.14 26.46 40.35
CA LEU A 109 19.07 27.24 39.71
C LEU A 109 18.62 28.41 40.60
N ALA A 110 18.25 29.53 39.98
CA ALA A 110 17.82 30.74 40.67
C ALA A 110 16.56 30.56 41.55
N LYS A 111 15.69 29.62 41.22
CA LYS A 111 14.43 29.32 41.94
C LYS A 111 14.57 28.22 43.01
N GLY A 112 15.80 27.81 43.34
CA GLY A 112 16.07 26.63 44.16
C GLY A 112 16.22 25.36 43.32
N GLY A 113 16.97 24.38 43.84
CA GLY A 113 17.33 23.14 43.15
C GLY A 113 18.63 23.21 42.32
N TYR A 114 19.07 22.06 41.85
CA TYR A 114 20.29 21.81 41.11
C TYR A 114 19.97 21.15 39.77
N ARG A 115 20.40 21.77 38.68
CA ARG A 115 20.40 21.13 37.36
C ARG A 115 21.56 20.15 37.32
N VAL A 116 21.29 18.89 36.99
CA VAL A 116 22.30 17.83 36.83
C VAL A 116 22.25 17.31 35.40
N ILE A 117 23.43 17.18 34.80
CA ILE A 117 23.63 16.75 33.42
C ILE A 117 24.61 15.59 33.45
N LEU A 118 24.22 14.47 32.85
CA LEU A 118 25.09 13.31 32.65
C LEU A 118 25.39 13.19 31.15
N PRO A 119 26.49 13.79 30.66
CA PRO A 119 26.77 13.90 29.23
C PRO A 119 26.82 12.55 28.50
N ARG A 120 27.42 11.53 29.14
CA ARG A 120 27.60 10.19 28.56
C ARG A 120 26.28 9.50 28.15
N PHE A 121 25.17 9.85 28.81
CA PHE A 121 23.85 9.32 28.51
C PHE A 121 22.92 10.38 27.87
N GLY A 122 23.41 11.61 27.69
CA GLY A 122 22.60 12.74 27.24
C GLY A 122 21.49 13.15 28.22
N TRP A 123 21.53 12.67 29.47
CA TRP A 123 20.47 12.89 30.45
C TRP A 123 20.60 14.26 31.12
N ARG A 124 19.45 14.88 31.37
CA ARG A 124 19.32 16.14 32.10
C ARG A 124 18.14 16.03 33.05
N PHE A 125 18.31 16.43 34.30
CA PHE A 125 17.23 16.46 35.28
C PHE A 125 17.52 17.51 36.36
N VAL A 126 16.50 17.86 37.12
CA VAL A 126 16.60 18.82 38.24
C VAL A 126 16.43 18.06 39.54
N LEU A 127 17.30 18.32 40.50
CA LEU A 127 17.23 17.78 41.85
C LEU A 127 16.97 18.90 42.86
N GLU A 128 16.21 18.61 43.90
CA GLU A 128 15.99 19.56 45.00
C GLU A 128 17.27 19.72 45.85
N ASP A 129 17.99 18.61 46.05
CA ASP A 129 19.26 18.55 46.77
C ASP A 129 20.35 17.89 45.91
N LEU A 130 21.57 18.40 45.95
CA LEU A 130 22.71 17.85 45.22
C LEU A 130 23.24 16.56 45.88
N ASP A 131 23.02 16.37 47.18
CA ASP A 131 23.56 15.23 47.90
C ASP A 131 22.89 13.90 47.48
N ILE A 132 21.64 13.96 47.03
CA ILE A 132 20.93 12.79 46.47
C ILE A 132 21.40 12.43 45.05
N ALA A 133 22.13 13.31 44.35
CA ALA A 133 22.52 13.12 42.95
C ALA A 133 23.28 11.81 42.73
N ALA A 134 24.21 11.48 43.63
CA ALA A 134 25.00 10.25 43.53
C ALA A 134 24.15 8.98 43.68
N THR A 135 23.06 9.04 44.43
CA THR A 135 22.14 7.90 44.63
C THR A 135 21.19 7.77 43.44
N VAL A 136 20.60 8.87 42.99
CA VAL A 136 19.71 8.91 41.82
C VAL A 136 20.44 8.44 40.56
N LEU A 137 21.67 8.94 40.34
CA LEU A 137 22.49 8.54 39.19
C LEU A 137 22.87 7.06 39.25
N ARG A 138 23.24 6.54 40.42
CA ARG A 138 23.52 5.11 40.59
C ARG A 138 22.30 4.27 40.22
N GLN A 139 21.12 4.60 40.74
CA GLN A 139 19.90 3.84 40.45
C GLN A 139 19.48 3.93 38.97
N ALA A 140 19.50 5.14 38.38
CA ALA A 140 19.10 5.37 37.00
C ALA A 140 20.03 4.65 36.01
N VAL A 141 21.36 4.75 36.22
CA VAL A 141 22.36 4.07 35.38
C VAL A 141 22.27 2.56 35.55
N SER A 142 22.16 2.06 36.80
CA SER A 142 22.01 0.63 37.05
C SER A 142 20.77 0.06 36.39
N SER A 143 19.65 0.79 36.40
CA SER A 143 18.44 0.37 35.71
C SER A 143 18.58 0.40 34.18
N ALA A 144 19.18 1.46 33.61
CA ALA A 144 19.33 1.60 32.16
C ALA A 144 20.30 0.58 31.54
N LEU A 145 21.30 0.15 32.31
CA LEU A 145 22.32 -0.81 31.89
C LEU A 145 22.01 -2.25 32.33
N LEU A 146 20.90 -2.47 33.04
CA LEU A 146 20.47 -3.80 33.45
C LEU A 146 20.13 -4.65 32.21
N GLY A 147 20.66 -5.87 32.14
CA GLY A 147 20.37 -6.78 31.02
C GLY A 147 21.17 -6.48 29.73
N ARG A 148 22.09 -5.51 29.74
CA ARG A 148 23.01 -5.28 28.62
C ARG A 148 24.10 -6.35 28.59
N ASP A 149 24.54 -6.67 27.37
CA ASP A 149 25.63 -7.59 27.10
C ASP A 149 26.97 -7.07 27.65
N ALA A 150 27.87 -7.98 27.98
CA ALA A 150 29.16 -7.61 28.58
C ALA A 150 29.99 -6.70 27.67
N SER A 151 29.95 -6.89 26.35
CA SER A 151 30.65 -6.04 25.36
C SER A 151 30.29 -4.57 25.50
N THR A 152 29.00 -4.24 25.49
CA THR A 152 28.52 -2.86 25.65
C THR A 152 28.99 -2.26 26.99
N LEU A 153 28.96 -3.04 28.08
CA LEU A 153 29.43 -2.58 29.39
C LEU A 153 30.96 -2.38 29.44
N PHE A 154 31.72 -3.17 28.68
CA PHE A 154 33.16 -2.99 28.50
C PHE A 154 33.48 -1.71 27.72
N ASP A 155 32.72 -1.39 26.67
CA ASP A 155 32.90 -0.14 25.91
C ASP A 155 32.71 1.10 26.81
N PHE A 156 31.70 1.08 27.68
CA PHE A 156 31.49 2.13 28.69
C PHE A 156 32.65 2.26 29.70
N ARG A 157 33.41 1.18 29.95
CA ARG A 157 34.55 1.16 30.86
C ARG A 157 35.85 1.63 30.20
N VAL A 158 35.99 1.44 28.90
CA VAL A 158 37.21 1.73 28.12
C VAL A 158 37.41 3.24 27.88
N LEU A 159 36.36 4.04 28.06
CA LEU A 159 36.46 5.51 28.04
C LEU A 159 37.28 6.01 29.25
N GLY A 160 38.32 6.78 28.93
CA GLY A 160 39.27 7.41 29.86
C GLY A 160 38.67 8.57 30.67
N PRO A 161 39.50 9.47 31.22
CA PRO A 161 39.03 10.54 32.10
C PRO A 161 38.08 11.50 31.37
N GLU A 162 36.99 11.84 32.05
CA GLU A 162 35.97 12.76 31.55
C GLU A 162 36.09 14.11 32.25
N ARG A 163 35.99 15.20 31.50
CA ARG A 163 35.94 16.55 32.08
C ARG A 163 35.08 17.48 31.25
N VAL A 164 34.56 18.51 31.90
CA VAL A 164 33.85 19.61 31.25
C VAL A 164 34.67 20.87 31.44
N ILE A 165 34.98 21.56 30.34
CA ILE A 165 35.73 22.82 30.37
C ILE A 165 34.86 23.97 29.88
N ALA A 166 35.14 25.17 30.40
CA ALA A 166 34.61 26.42 29.87
C ALA A 166 35.48 26.88 28.71
N TRP A 167 34.88 27.12 27.55
CA TRP A 167 35.59 27.51 26.33
C TRP A 167 34.91 28.70 25.66
N SER A 168 35.70 29.58 25.04
CA SER A 168 35.22 30.80 24.38
C SER A 168 35.99 30.98 23.07
N PRO A 169 35.49 30.46 21.94
CA PRO A 169 36.16 30.55 20.65
C PRO A 169 36.23 31.98 20.12
N SER A 170 37.23 32.25 19.29
CA SER A 170 37.49 33.56 18.69
C SER A 170 36.36 34.01 17.75
N VAL A 171 35.67 33.07 17.11
CA VAL A 171 34.55 33.29 16.18
C VAL A 171 33.37 34.04 16.82
N LEU A 172 33.12 33.87 18.12
CA LEU A 172 32.07 34.59 18.86
C LEU A 172 32.33 36.11 18.96
N GLY A 173 33.60 36.55 18.83
CA GLY A 173 33.99 37.95 18.87
C GLY A 173 33.50 38.79 17.67
N ARG A 174 33.26 38.17 16.50
CA ARG A 174 32.81 38.86 15.26
C ARG A 174 31.31 39.13 15.20
N ARG A 175 30.47 38.38 15.94
CA ARG A 175 28.98 38.43 15.89
C ARG A 175 28.36 39.66 16.59
N ARG A 176 29.15 40.48 17.28
CA ARG A 176 28.63 41.57 18.13
C ARG A 176 28.24 42.87 17.39
N ARG A 177 28.46 42.96 16.06
CA ARG A 177 28.15 44.17 15.27
C ARG A 177 26.87 44.12 14.42
N ASP A 178 26.31 42.94 14.12
CA ASP A 178 25.22 42.80 13.13
C ASP A 178 23.84 42.34 13.68
N ARG A 179 23.61 42.37 15.01
CA ARG A 179 22.32 41.97 15.64
C ARG A 179 21.15 42.97 15.42
N GLY A 180 21.18 43.76 14.35
CA GLY A 180 20.20 44.82 14.09
C GLY A 180 18.99 44.44 13.22
N ALA A 181 19.01 43.33 12.49
CA ALA A 181 17.92 43.01 11.56
C ALA A 181 17.77 41.52 11.29
N ALA A 182 16.51 41.08 11.15
CA ALA A 182 16.02 39.75 10.77
C ALA A 182 15.80 38.70 11.89
N MET A 183 14.64 38.78 12.55
CA MET A 183 13.93 37.61 13.10
C MET A 183 12.74 37.31 12.19
N SER A 184 12.56 36.05 11.75
CA SER A 184 11.26 35.44 11.34
C SER A 184 11.42 34.11 10.56
N TRP A 185 11.97 33.01 11.15
CA TRP A 185 11.92 31.67 10.51
C TRP A 185 11.97 30.44 11.49
N SER A 186 11.68 30.57 12.79
CA SER A 186 12.04 29.54 13.81
C SER A 186 10.94 29.06 14.78
N ALA A 187 9.67 28.89 14.38
CA ALA A 187 8.57 28.70 15.34
C ALA A 187 8.02 27.27 15.58
N PHE A 188 8.22 26.26 14.70
CA PHE A 188 7.50 24.96 14.78
C PHE A 188 8.29 23.70 14.37
N PRO A 189 9.32 23.25 15.12
CA PRO A 189 10.17 22.12 14.74
C PRO A 189 9.46 20.75 14.73
N ALA A 190 8.55 20.45 15.66
CA ALA A 190 7.91 19.15 15.76
C ALA A 190 6.84 18.94 14.67
N LEU A 191 6.01 19.96 14.42
CA LEU A 191 5.00 19.95 13.34
C LEU A 191 5.65 19.80 11.96
N HIS A 192 6.71 20.55 11.65
CA HIS A 192 7.35 20.48 10.34
C HIS A 192 7.99 19.11 10.04
N ALA A 193 8.37 18.34 11.06
CA ALA A 193 8.93 17.01 10.88
C ALA A 193 7.90 15.95 10.45
N VAL A 194 6.62 16.12 10.83
CA VAL A 194 5.59 15.07 10.66
C VAL A 194 4.28 15.55 10.01
N ALA A 195 4.18 16.84 9.70
CA ALA A 195 2.98 17.45 9.10
C ALA A 195 3.32 18.38 7.94
N GLU A 196 2.36 18.54 7.01
CA GLU A 196 2.43 19.47 5.88
C GLU A 196 1.36 20.57 6.00
N GLU A 197 1.70 21.82 5.73
CA GLU A 197 0.71 22.92 5.74
C GLU A 197 -0.16 22.90 4.46
N LEU A 198 -1.46 22.60 4.63
CA LEU A 198 -2.41 22.49 3.51
C LEU A 198 -2.81 23.85 2.91
N VAL A 199 -2.86 24.91 3.72
CA VAL A 199 -3.28 26.25 3.26
C VAL A 199 -2.27 26.80 2.26
N GLU A 200 -0.98 26.72 2.57
CA GLU A 200 0.09 27.10 1.64
C GLU A 200 0.08 26.25 0.36
N ARG A 201 -0.06 24.92 0.50
CA ARG A 201 -0.16 24.00 -0.64
C ARG A 201 -1.33 24.35 -1.57
N SER A 202 -2.44 24.81 -1.00
CA SER A 202 -3.65 25.17 -1.75
C SER A 202 -3.47 26.41 -2.65
N ARG A 203 -2.57 27.34 -2.28
CA ARG A 203 -2.24 28.54 -3.07
C ARG A 203 -1.58 28.20 -4.41
N ARG A 204 -0.79 27.13 -4.44
CA ARG A 204 0.03 26.74 -5.58
C ARG A 204 -0.74 25.92 -6.64
N LYS A 205 -1.93 25.39 -6.31
CA LYS A 205 -2.72 24.51 -7.20
C LYS A 205 -3.95 25.22 -7.78
N ARG A 206 -4.12 25.20 -9.11
CA ARG A 206 -5.39 25.54 -9.76
C ARG A 206 -6.49 24.55 -9.33
N SER A 207 -7.62 25.06 -8.85
CA SER A 207 -8.72 24.23 -8.36
C SER A 207 -9.40 23.48 -9.51
N ARG A 208 -9.30 22.15 -9.49
CA ARG A 208 -10.14 21.24 -10.30
C ARG A 208 -11.41 20.79 -9.57
N LEU A 209 -11.58 21.16 -8.29
CA LEU A 209 -12.63 20.63 -7.43
C LEU A 209 -13.97 21.36 -7.65
N VAL A 210 -15.05 20.60 -7.59
CA VAL A 210 -16.41 21.12 -7.38
C VAL A 210 -16.54 21.43 -5.89
N GLU A 211 -17.02 22.64 -5.56
CA GLU A 211 -17.22 23.05 -4.16
C GLU A 211 -18.29 22.15 -3.53
N PRO A 212 -18.00 21.46 -2.41
CA PRO A 212 -18.99 20.64 -1.74
C PRO A 212 -20.16 21.54 -1.26
N PRO A 213 -21.42 21.11 -1.47
CA PRO A 213 -22.60 21.95 -1.24
C PRO A 213 -22.72 22.42 0.21
N ASP A 214 -22.22 21.62 1.17
CA ASP A 214 -22.52 21.81 2.59
C ASP A 214 -21.45 22.58 3.37
N LEU A 215 -20.32 22.96 2.74
CA LEU A 215 -19.24 23.63 3.46
C LEU A 215 -19.73 24.90 4.16
N ARG A 216 -20.40 25.80 3.44
CA ARG A 216 -20.84 27.09 4.01
C ARG A 216 -21.86 26.96 5.14
N ALA A 217 -22.66 25.88 5.16
CA ALA A 217 -23.62 25.63 6.24
C ALA A 217 -22.92 25.44 7.59
N HIS A 218 -21.69 24.93 7.57
CA HIS A 218 -20.88 24.67 8.77
C HIS A 218 -19.95 25.83 9.16
N ALA A 219 -20.04 26.98 8.49
CA ALA A 219 -19.13 28.11 8.72
C ALA A 219 -19.04 28.59 10.17
N HIS A 220 -20.10 28.40 10.95
CA HIS A 220 -20.16 28.73 12.36
C HIS A 220 -19.20 27.90 13.24
N LEU A 221 -18.74 26.73 12.78
CA LEU A 221 -17.85 25.84 13.56
C LEU A 221 -16.40 26.34 13.61
N TRP A 222 -15.93 27.00 12.55
CA TRP A 222 -14.57 27.56 12.45
C TRP A 222 -14.53 29.09 12.49
N ALA A 223 -15.67 29.76 12.62
CA ALA A 223 -15.74 31.21 12.83
C ALA A 223 -15.64 31.62 14.31
N ARG A 224 -15.43 30.65 15.21
CA ARG A 224 -15.29 30.85 16.66
C ARG A 224 -13.88 31.35 17.02
N GLU A 225 -13.70 31.89 18.23
CA GLU A 225 -12.36 32.28 18.72
C GLU A 225 -11.44 31.07 18.87
N THR A 226 -11.94 29.97 19.41
CA THR A 226 -11.31 28.65 19.36
C THR A 226 -12.06 27.76 18.37
N PRO A 227 -11.43 27.34 17.26
CA PRO A 227 -12.11 26.52 16.26
C PRO A 227 -12.55 25.17 16.84
N ALA A 228 -13.75 24.71 16.51
CA ALA A 228 -14.22 23.42 17.01
C ALA A 228 -13.45 22.27 16.34
N SER A 229 -13.10 21.22 17.10
CA SER A 229 -12.63 19.95 16.54
C SER A 229 -13.73 19.30 15.70
N LEU A 230 -13.39 18.83 14.49
CA LEU A 230 -14.34 18.33 13.49
C LEU A 230 -14.13 16.84 13.21
N LEU A 231 -15.22 16.07 13.20
CA LEU A 231 -15.22 14.68 12.76
C LEU A 231 -16.05 14.52 11.49
N LEU A 232 -15.39 14.24 10.37
CA LEU A 232 -16.03 13.97 9.09
C LEU A 232 -16.44 12.49 9.00
N VAL A 233 -17.74 12.23 9.07
CA VAL A 233 -18.31 10.88 9.02
C VAL A 233 -18.87 10.63 7.62
N GLY A 234 -18.33 9.63 6.90
CA GLY A 234 -18.85 9.30 5.57
C GLY A 234 -18.10 8.15 4.90
N GLY A 235 -18.68 7.57 3.85
CA GLY A 235 -18.09 6.47 3.10
C GLY A 235 -16.79 6.84 2.36
N PRO A 236 -15.97 5.87 1.92
CA PRO A 236 -14.79 6.15 1.12
C PRO A 236 -15.18 6.76 -0.24
N GLY A 237 -14.75 7.99 -0.54
CA GLY A 237 -15.04 8.66 -1.81
C GLY A 237 -16.17 9.69 -1.79
N VAL A 238 -16.88 9.88 -0.67
CA VAL A 238 -17.92 10.93 -0.54
C VAL A 238 -17.36 12.36 -0.60
N GLY A 239 -16.04 12.53 -0.54
CA GLY A 239 -15.37 13.84 -0.65
C GLY A 239 -14.89 14.44 0.66
N LYS A 240 -14.67 13.63 1.72
CA LYS A 240 -14.11 14.10 3.01
C LYS A 240 -12.81 14.91 2.84
N THR A 241 -11.85 14.36 2.11
CA THR A 241 -10.59 15.07 1.80
C THR A 241 -10.82 16.33 0.96
N THR A 242 -11.75 16.28 0.00
CA THR A 242 -12.14 17.46 -0.80
C THR A 242 -12.77 18.55 0.06
N TRP A 243 -13.52 18.18 1.10
CA TRP A 243 -14.09 19.09 2.07
C TRP A 243 -12.98 19.84 2.83
N VAL A 244 -11.99 19.12 3.36
CA VAL A 244 -10.82 19.70 4.06
C VAL A 244 -10.00 20.60 3.13
N GLU A 245 -9.74 20.16 1.89
CA GLU A 245 -9.01 20.97 0.91
C GLU A 245 -9.77 22.24 0.51
N THR A 246 -11.11 22.19 0.47
CA THR A 246 -11.93 23.37 0.17
C THR A 246 -11.91 24.34 1.34
N LEU A 247 -11.97 23.85 2.59
CA LEU A 247 -11.79 24.66 3.80
C LEU A 247 -10.43 25.36 3.80
N ALA A 248 -9.35 24.62 3.49
CA ALA A 248 -8.00 25.19 3.39
C ALA A 248 -7.92 26.34 2.37
N ARG A 249 -8.60 26.21 1.22
CA ARG A 249 -8.69 27.29 0.22
C ARG A 249 -9.48 28.49 0.72
N GLU A 250 -10.57 28.26 1.45
CA GLU A 250 -11.36 29.33 2.04
C GLU A 250 -10.49 30.16 3.01
N PHE A 251 -9.71 29.50 3.88
CA PHE A 251 -8.75 30.17 4.75
C PHE A 251 -7.66 30.90 3.97
N SER A 252 -7.14 30.30 2.89
CA SER A 252 -6.17 30.98 2.03
C SER A 252 -6.74 32.26 1.42
N ARG A 253 -7.99 32.25 0.96
CA ARG A 253 -8.67 33.44 0.40
C ARG A 253 -8.85 34.53 1.46
N ARG A 254 -9.27 34.15 2.67
CA ARG A 254 -9.43 35.10 3.80
C ARG A 254 -8.10 35.75 4.20
N ARG A 255 -6.98 35.00 4.21
CA ARG A 255 -5.62 35.55 4.47
C ARG A 255 -5.12 36.52 3.39
N SER A 256 -5.68 36.47 2.18
CA SER A 256 -5.29 37.37 1.09
C SER A 256 -6.15 38.64 1.01
N GLY A 257 -7.25 38.73 1.77
CA GLY A 257 -8.09 39.92 1.83
C GLY A 257 -7.56 40.97 2.80
N ALA A 258 -7.65 42.26 2.44
CA ALA A 258 -7.23 43.37 3.30
C ALA A 258 -8.18 43.50 4.51
N GLY A 259 -7.68 43.20 5.72
CA GLY A 259 -8.34 43.56 6.98
C GLY A 259 -8.88 42.44 7.88
N SER A 260 -8.47 41.17 7.74
CA SER A 260 -9.02 40.08 8.57
C SER A 260 -8.02 39.49 9.56
N ARG A 261 -8.49 39.18 10.78
CA ARG A 261 -7.85 38.30 11.78
C ARG A 261 -7.18 37.10 11.08
N SER A 262 -5.98 36.72 11.54
CA SER A 262 -5.19 35.59 10.99
C SER A 262 -6.08 34.35 10.86
N ALA A 263 -6.53 34.02 9.64
CA ALA A 263 -7.30 32.81 9.43
C ALA A 263 -6.42 31.59 9.78
N PRO A 264 -6.99 30.56 10.43
CA PRO A 264 -6.22 29.44 10.95
C PRO A 264 -5.53 28.67 9.83
N LYS A 265 -4.36 28.10 10.13
CA LYS A 265 -3.67 27.16 9.24
C LYS A 265 -4.25 25.75 9.44
N ILE A 266 -3.95 24.87 8.50
CA ILE A 266 -4.32 23.45 8.58
C ILE A 266 -3.06 22.62 8.34
N TRP A 267 -2.64 21.87 9.34
CA TRP A 267 -1.49 20.98 9.32
C TRP A 267 -1.95 19.55 9.09
N ALA A 268 -1.51 18.89 8.03
CA ALA A 268 -1.90 17.52 7.68
C ALA A 268 -0.86 16.48 8.14
N THR A 269 -1.29 15.52 8.96
CA THR A 269 -0.50 14.39 9.44
C THR A 269 -1.30 13.08 9.40
N SER A 270 -0.68 11.97 9.82
CA SER A 270 -1.34 10.67 10.01
C SER A 270 -0.72 9.92 11.19
N ALA A 271 -1.40 8.89 11.71
CA ALA A 271 -0.86 8.05 12.78
C ALA A 271 0.52 7.48 12.43
N GLU A 272 0.72 7.03 11.18
CA GLU A 272 1.98 6.48 10.71
C GLU A 272 3.09 7.55 10.65
N ARG A 273 2.75 8.78 10.22
CA ARG A 273 3.72 9.89 10.19
C ARG A 273 4.15 10.32 11.58
N ILE A 274 3.23 10.32 12.54
CA ILE A 274 3.53 10.63 13.95
C ILE A 274 4.52 9.61 14.52
N ILE A 275 4.36 8.31 14.19
CA ILE A 275 5.22 7.23 14.71
C ILE A 275 6.52 7.08 13.90
N ALA A 276 6.59 7.61 12.67
CA ALA A 276 7.72 7.41 11.77
C ALA A 276 9.06 7.84 12.40
N GLY A 277 10.08 6.99 12.18
CA GLY A 277 11.47 7.25 12.60
C GLY A 277 11.77 6.95 14.08
N MET A 278 10.85 6.32 14.81
CA MET A 278 11.01 6.08 16.24
C MET A 278 11.44 4.65 16.55
N MET A 279 12.50 4.52 17.35
CA MET A 279 13.08 3.22 17.75
C MET A 279 12.90 2.91 19.24
N TYR A 280 12.57 3.92 20.06
CA TYR A 280 12.49 3.79 21.51
C TYR A 280 11.07 4.00 22.05
N LEU A 281 10.72 3.25 23.11
CA LEU A 281 9.43 3.36 23.80
C LEU A 281 9.24 4.77 24.39
N GLY A 282 8.07 5.38 24.19
CA GLY A 282 7.73 6.72 24.70
C GLY A 282 8.09 7.90 23.79
N GLN A 283 8.86 7.69 22.72
CA GLN A 283 9.20 8.78 21.78
C GLN A 283 7.97 9.36 21.08
N TRP A 284 7.01 8.50 20.71
CA TRP A 284 5.81 8.92 19.99
C TRP A 284 4.84 9.66 20.91
N GLU A 285 4.82 9.29 22.19
CA GLU A 285 4.05 9.99 23.24
C GLU A 285 4.58 11.41 23.42
N GLN A 286 5.91 11.57 23.56
CA GLN A 286 6.52 12.89 23.67
C GLN A 286 6.26 13.75 22.43
N ARG A 287 6.35 13.18 21.22
CA ARG A 287 6.04 13.93 19.99
C ARG A 287 4.59 14.40 19.97
N CYS A 288 3.63 13.63 20.47
CA CYS A 288 2.24 14.07 20.58
C CYS A 288 2.11 15.28 21.52
N LEU A 289 2.81 15.25 22.66
CA LEU A 289 2.84 16.38 23.61
C LEU A 289 3.47 17.63 22.98
N ASP A 290 4.56 17.47 22.22
CA ASP A 290 5.22 18.57 21.53
C ASP A 290 4.30 19.20 20.47
N ILE A 291 3.58 18.39 19.70
CA ILE A 291 2.57 18.87 18.73
C ILE A 291 1.45 19.64 19.44
N VAL A 292 0.95 19.14 20.58
CA VAL A 292 -0.09 19.82 21.36
C VAL A 292 0.40 21.18 21.85
N HIS A 293 1.63 21.26 22.36
CA HIS A 293 2.24 22.50 22.84
C HIS A 293 2.47 23.51 21.71
N GLU A 294 2.89 23.05 20.54
CA GLU A 294 3.08 23.90 19.36
C GLU A 294 1.74 24.47 18.85
N LEU A 295 0.65 23.69 18.87
CA LEU A 295 -0.66 24.13 18.37
C LEU A 295 -1.45 25.00 19.34
N SER A 296 -1.21 24.90 20.66
CA SER A 296 -2.04 25.53 21.69
C SER A 296 -2.05 27.07 21.69
N HIS A 297 -1.18 27.72 20.91
CA HIS A 297 -0.99 29.17 20.92
C HIS A 297 -1.51 29.89 19.66
N GLU A 298 -1.79 29.18 18.56
CA GLU A 298 -2.16 29.82 17.28
C GLU A 298 -3.63 29.64 16.89
N GLY A 299 -4.35 28.68 17.47
CA GLY A 299 -5.72 28.34 17.05
C GLY A 299 -5.75 27.65 15.68
N ASP A 300 -4.69 26.92 15.34
CA ASP A 300 -4.55 26.18 14.08
C ASP A 300 -5.24 24.79 14.13
N TYR A 301 -5.57 24.25 12.96
CA TYR A 301 -6.13 22.90 12.83
C TYR A 301 -5.04 21.86 12.58
N LEU A 302 -5.16 20.71 13.26
CA LEU A 302 -4.44 19.48 12.91
C LEU A 302 -5.39 18.53 12.17
N TYR A 303 -5.14 18.26 10.91
CA TYR A 303 -5.84 17.23 10.14
C TYR A 303 -5.08 15.91 10.24
N ALA A 304 -5.62 14.94 11.01
CA ALA A 304 -4.94 13.68 11.33
C ALA A 304 -5.37 12.49 10.46
N GLY A 305 -6.16 12.73 9.40
CA GLY A 305 -6.64 11.68 8.52
C GLY A 305 -7.69 10.80 9.19
N GLN A 306 -7.52 9.47 9.14
CA GLN A 306 -8.50 8.53 9.71
C GLN A 306 -8.39 8.44 11.23
N LEU A 307 -9.55 8.44 11.91
CA LEU A 307 -9.62 8.35 13.37
C LEU A 307 -9.26 6.95 13.93
N PRO A 308 -9.71 5.81 13.36
CA PRO A 308 -9.42 4.50 13.94
C PRO A 308 -7.93 4.19 14.13
N PRO A 309 -7.01 4.50 13.19
CA PRO A 309 -5.57 4.33 13.40
C PRO A 309 -5.00 5.12 14.59
N LEU A 310 -5.62 6.25 14.98
CA LEU A 310 -5.20 7.03 16.14
C LEU A 310 -5.62 6.40 17.47
N LEU A 311 -6.57 5.46 17.43
CA LEU A 311 -7.07 4.71 18.58
C LEU A 311 -6.33 3.37 18.78
N ASP A 312 -5.45 3.01 17.85
CA ASP A 312 -4.70 1.77 17.89
C ASP A 312 -3.64 1.79 19.00
N THR A 313 -3.85 0.96 20.02
CA THR A 313 -2.94 0.81 21.17
C THR A 313 -1.88 -0.24 20.88
N ARG A 314 -0.91 0.07 20.01
CA ARG A 314 0.09 -0.93 19.57
C ARG A 314 1.06 -1.38 20.65
N SER A 315 1.22 -0.65 21.76
CA SER A 315 2.29 -0.94 22.74
C SER A 315 2.04 -0.45 24.18
N ALA A 316 1.00 0.34 24.46
CA ALA A 316 0.75 0.98 25.75
C ALA A 316 -0.74 1.00 26.09
N ARG A 317 -1.08 1.23 27.36
CA ARG A 317 -2.47 1.36 27.84
C ARG A 317 -3.23 2.56 27.23
N SER A 318 -2.55 3.42 26.46
CA SER A 318 -3.04 4.68 25.89
C SER A 318 -2.82 4.73 24.37
N SER A 319 -3.79 5.32 23.67
CA SER A 319 -3.77 5.56 22.23
C SER A 319 -3.25 6.96 21.89
N ILE A 320 -2.93 7.24 20.62
CA ILE A 320 -2.54 8.58 20.17
C ILE A 320 -3.65 9.60 20.47
N ALA A 321 -4.91 9.22 20.25
CA ALA A 321 -6.07 10.09 20.50
C ALA A 321 -6.18 10.52 21.98
N ASP A 322 -5.74 9.67 22.92
CA ASP A 322 -5.81 9.98 24.36
C ASP A 322 -4.88 11.14 24.75
N PHE A 323 -3.81 11.40 23.99
CA PHE A 323 -2.89 12.52 24.23
C PHE A 323 -3.46 13.86 23.74
N PHE A 324 -4.29 13.85 22.69
CA PHE A 324 -4.93 15.06 22.17
C PHE A 324 -6.20 15.42 22.95
N LEU A 325 -6.88 14.43 23.54
CA LEU A 325 -8.18 14.61 24.19
C LEU A 325 -8.21 15.72 25.26
N PRO A 326 -7.26 15.84 26.21
CA PRO A 326 -7.30 16.91 27.21
C PRO A 326 -7.21 18.31 26.59
N ALA A 327 -6.36 18.49 25.57
CA ALA A 327 -6.20 19.76 24.87
C ALA A 327 -7.42 20.11 23.99
N MET A 328 -8.09 19.11 23.44
CA MET A 328 -9.35 19.29 22.72
C MET A 328 -10.49 19.69 23.67
N GLU A 329 -10.59 19.09 24.85
CA GLU A 329 -11.59 19.44 25.87
C GLU A 329 -11.36 20.85 26.44
N ALA A 330 -10.11 21.26 26.61
CA ALA A 330 -9.73 22.62 27.01
C ALA A 330 -9.99 23.67 25.92
N GLY A 331 -10.09 23.24 24.65
CA GLY A 331 -10.22 24.14 23.50
C GLY A 331 -8.90 24.74 23.03
N ASP A 332 -7.77 24.19 23.48
CA ASP A 332 -6.42 24.63 23.12
C ASP A 332 -6.01 24.12 21.72
N VAL A 333 -6.49 22.92 21.33
CA VAL A 333 -6.13 22.30 20.04
C VAL A 333 -7.38 21.87 19.28
N SER A 334 -7.45 22.24 17.99
CA SER A 334 -8.54 21.87 17.09
C SER A 334 -8.11 20.73 16.15
N LEU A 335 -8.76 19.57 16.25
CA LEU A 335 -8.45 18.38 15.45
C LEU A 335 -9.50 18.18 14.34
N ILE A 336 -9.09 17.84 13.12
CA ILE A 336 -9.95 17.34 12.04
C ILE A 336 -9.62 15.87 11.80
N ALA A 337 -10.60 14.99 11.94
CA ALA A 337 -10.45 13.56 11.69
C ALA A 337 -11.58 13.02 10.78
N GLU A 338 -11.34 11.90 10.13
CA GLU A 338 -12.28 11.21 9.24
C GLU A 338 -12.63 9.83 9.79
N CYS A 339 -13.87 9.38 9.65
CA CYS A 339 -14.23 7.99 9.92
C CYS A 339 -15.38 7.48 9.04
N HIS A 340 -15.50 6.17 8.93
CA HIS A 340 -16.61 5.51 8.26
C HIS A 340 -17.86 5.50 9.16
N PRO A 341 -19.11 5.54 8.62
CA PRO A 341 -20.33 5.51 9.44
C PRO A 341 -20.42 4.30 10.38
N ARG A 342 -20.01 3.12 9.94
CA ARG A 342 -19.95 1.92 10.82
C ARG A 342 -18.92 2.04 11.94
N GLU A 343 -17.76 2.65 11.67
CA GLU A 343 -16.73 2.92 12.69
C GLU A 343 -17.27 3.92 13.70
N TYR A 344 -17.95 4.96 13.23
CA TYR A 344 -18.62 5.95 14.09
C TYR A 344 -19.61 5.31 15.07
N GLU A 345 -20.44 4.35 14.62
CA GLU A 345 -21.34 3.62 15.53
C GLU A 345 -20.57 2.78 16.57
N LEU A 346 -19.45 2.16 16.20
CA LEU A 346 -18.59 1.45 17.17
C LEU A 346 -17.95 2.41 18.18
N LEU A 347 -17.55 3.59 17.73
CA LEU A 347 -16.93 4.62 18.57
C LEU A 347 -17.90 5.19 19.61
N LYS A 348 -19.21 5.28 19.30
CA LYS A 348 -20.23 5.70 20.28
C LYS A 348 -20.22 4.82 21.52
N THR A 349 -20.05 3.51 21.32
CA THR A 349 -20.07 2.54 22.41
C THR A 349 -18.72 2.47 23.12
N LYS A 350 -17.60 2.52 22.38
CA LYS A 350 -16.27 2.29 22.93
C LYS A 350 -15.57 3.55 23.47
N HIS A 351 -15.75 4.70 22.83
CA HIS A 351 -15.04 5.95 23.14
C HIS A 351 -15.97 7.17 23.15
N PRO A 352 -17.02 7.19 24.02
CA PRO A 352 -18.01 8.28 24.05
C PRO A 352 -17.40 9.64 24.43
N ARG A 353 -16.40 9.65 25.32
CA ARG A 353 -15.73 10.89 25.77
C ARG A 353 -14.99 11.59 24.63
N LEU A 354 -14.26 10.83 23.81
CA LEU A 354 -13.57 11.38 22.65
C LEU A 354 -14.56 11.95 21.62
N LEU A 355 -15.66 11.24 21.35
CA LEU A 355 -16.69 11.73 20.43
C LEU A 355 -17.37 13.00 20.92
N ALA A 356 -17.53 13.18 22.24
CA ALA A 356 -18.09 14.41 22.80
C ALA A 356 -17.20 15.65 22.56
N ALA A 357 -15.89 15.46 22.37
CA ALA A 357 -14.97 16.54 22.03
C ALA A 357 -15.01 16.95 20.55
N PHE A 358 -15.73 16.21 19.69
CA PHE A 358 -15.87 16.51 18.26
C PHE A 358 -17.24 17.08 17.89
N SER A 359 -17.25 18.04 16.97
CA SER A 359 -18.42 18.42 16.19
C SER A 359 -18.52 17.51 14.97
N ILE A 360 -19.63 16.78 14.86
CA ILE A 360 -19.82 15.75 13.84
C ILE A 360 -20.40 16.37 12.57
N ILE A 361 -19.74 16.15 11.43
CA ILE A 361 -20.22 16.52 10.10
C ILE A 361 -20.42 15.23 9.32
N LYS A 362 -21.68 14.94 8.97
CA LYS A 362 -22.02 13.77 8.16
C LYS A 362 -21.99 14.15 6.69
N LEU A 363 -21.26 13.38 5.89
CA LEU A 363 -21.16 13.53 4.44
C LEU A 363 -21.76 12.31 3.79
N ASP A 364 -22.94 12.51 3.19
CA ASP A 364 -23.68 11.47 2.50
C ASP A 364 -23.20 11.28 1.07
N GLU A 365 -23.42 10.07 0.53
CA GLU A 365 -23.12 9.77 -0.86
C GLU A 365 -24.00 10.59 -1.79
N THR A 366 -23.39 11.21 -2.81
CA THR A 366 -24.13 12.01 -3.78
C THR A 366 -25.12 11.12 -4.56
N PRO A 367 -26.42 11.48 -4.63
CA PRO A 367 -27.41 10.70 -5.34
C PRO A 367 -27.03 10.47 -6.80
N THR A 368 -27.24 9.25 -7.30
CA THR A 368 -26.86 8.86 -8.67
C THR A 368 -27.54 9.69 -9.75
N ALA A 369 -28.76 10.18 -9.50
CA ALA A 369 -29.47 11.10 -10.38
C ALA A 369 -28.74 12.45 -10.59
N ALA A 370 -27.99 12.94 -9.60
CA ALA A 370 -27.24 14.20 -9.68
C ALA A 370 -25.86 14.04 -10.34
N MET A 371 -25.31 12.83 -10.36
CA MET A 371 -23.95 12.56 -10.82
C MET A 371 -23.68 12.92 -12.29
N PRO A 372 -24.55 12.61 -13.28
CA PRO A 372 -24.30 12.96 -14.68
C PRO A 372 -24.05 14.46 -14.89
N GLY A 373 -24.81 15.33 -14.19
CA GLY A 373 -24.62 16.78 -14.26
C GLY A 373 -23.28 17.23 -13.69
N LEU A 374 -22.90 16.71 -12.52
CA LEU A 374 -21.61 17.01 -11.88
C LEU A 374 -20.42 16.53 -12.71
N LEU A 375 -20.50 15.30 -13.25
CA LEU A 375 -19.47 14.72 -14.10
C LEU A 375 -19.31 15.50 -15.41
N ARG A 376 -20.41 15.96 -16.03
CA ARG A 376 -20.36 16.83 -17.20
C ARG A 376 -19.66 18.16 -16.90
N ALA A 377 -20.04 18.81 -15.80
CA ALA A 377 -19.45 20.08 -15.40
C ALA A 377 -17.95 19.96 -15.09
N TYR A 378 -17.54 18.85 -14.47
CA TYR A 378 -16.14 18.52 -14.23
C TYR A 378 -15.39 18.28 -15.54
N GLN A 379 -15.94 17.46 -16.43
CA GLN A 379 -15.33 17.13 -17.72
C GLN A 379 -15.08 18.38 -18.56
N ALA A 380 -16.06 19.30 -18.64
CA ALA A 380 -15.95 20.55 -19.38
C ALA A 380 -14.78 21.44 -18.90
N ARG A 381 -14.43 21.36 -17.60
CA ARG A 381 -13.29 22.11 -17.02
C ARG A 381 -11.96 21.40 -17.21
N VAL A 382 -11.93 20.07 -17.15
CA VAL A 382 -10.69 19.27 -17.16
C VAL A 382 -10.22 18.98 -18.58
N ASN A 383 -11.12 18.55 -19.46
CA ASN A 383 -10.80 18.23 -20.84
C ASN A 383 -12.01 18.51 -21.77
N PRO A 384 -12.11 19.74 -22.31
CA PRO A 384 -13.21 20.13 -23.19
C PRO A 384 -13.17 19.46 -24.57
N ARG A 385 -12.08 18.76 -24.93
CA ARG A 385 -11.96 18.06 -26.22
C ARG A 385 -12.65 16.69 -26.24
N LEU A 386 -13.05 16.20 -25.07
CA LEU A 386 -13.77 14.95 -24.91
C LEU A 386 -15.19 15.25 -24.45
N GLU A 387 -16.15 15.10 -25.36
CA GLU A 387 -17.56 15.32 -25.10
C GLU A 387 -18.23 13.99 -24.71
N LEU A 388 -18.87 13.97 -23.54
CA LEU A 388 -19.61 12.82 -23.05
C LEU A 388 -21.10 13.06 -23.25
N GLN A 389 -21.75 12.22 -24.07
CA GLN A 389 -23.20 12.31 -24.25
C GLN A 389 -23.96 12.06 -22.93
N PRO A 390 -25.15 12.67 -22.74
CA PRO A 390 -25.97 12.43 -21.56
C PRO A 390 -26.21 10.94 -21.26
N GLU A 391 -26.47 10.15 -22.29
CA GLU A 391 -26.70 8.70 -22.22
C GLU A 391 -25.44 7.96 -21.74
N ALA A 392 -24.27 8.39 -22.23
CA ALA A 392 -22.98 7.82 -21.85
C ALA A 392 -22.66 8.07 -20.38
N LEU A 393 -22.95 9.29 -19.89
CA LEU A 393 -22.79 9.63 -18.47
C LEU A 393 -23.73 8.84 -17.58
N ARG A 394 -25.00 8.70 -17.95
CA ARG A 394 -25.96 7.87 -17.21
C ARG A 394 -25.50 6.43 -17.12
N ARG A 395 -25.08 5.83 -18.25
CA ARG A 395 -24.58 4.46 -18.29
C ARG A 395 -23.30 4.28 -17.48
N LEU A 396 -22.39 5.25 -17.51
CA LEU A 396 -21.18 5.23 -16.69
C LEU A 396 -21.51 5.25 -15.19
N VAL A 397 -22.44 6.10 -14.76
CA VAL A 397 -22.88 6.18 -13.36
C VAL A 397 -23.51 4.86 -12.92
N GLN A 398 -24.38 4.28 -13.75
CA GLN A 398 -24.98 2.97 -13.50
C GLN A 398 -23.92 1.87 -13.32
N HIS A 399 -22.91 1.80 -14.20
CA HIS A 399 -21.82 0.83 -14.08
C HIS A 399 -21.00 1.01 -12.80
N LEU A 400 -20.67 2.26 -12.45
CA LEU A 400 -19.94 2.57 -11.22
C LEU A 400 -20.76 2.28 -9.95
N GLU A 401 -22.08 2.43 -10.01
CA GLU A 401 -22.99 2.06 -8.91
C GLU A 401 -23.01 0.54 -8.72
N LEU A 402 -23.27 -0.21 -9.80
CA LEU A 402 -23.45 -1.66 -9.75
C LEU A 402 -22.16 -2.42 -9.44
N PHE A 403 -21.03 -2.00 -10.04
CA PHE A 403 -19.80 -2.79 -10.06
C PHE A 403 -18.66 -2.20 -9.22
N ARG A 404 -18.74 -0.93 -8.78
CA ARG A 404 -17.75 -0.29 -7.88
C ARG A 404 -18.39 0.07 -6.54
N ARG A 405 -18.79 -0.98 -5.82
CA ARG A 405 -19.45 -0.89 -4.50
C ARG A 405 -18.49 -0.52 -3.37
N ASP A 406 -17.19 -0.77 -3.54
CA ASP A 406 -16.11 -0.48 -2.59
C ASP A 406 -15.96 1.02 -2.27
N THR A 407 -16.48 1.89 -3.13
CA THR A 407 -16.35 3.34 -3.01
C THR A 407 -17.65 4.06 -3.35
N CYS A 408 -17.82 5.25 -2.77
CA CYS A 408 -18.99 6.10 -2.92
C CYS A 408 -18.79 7.18 -3.99
N PHE A 409 -19.93 7.67 -4.50
CA PHE A 409 -20.01 8.93 -5.22
C PHE A 409 -19.82 10.14 -4.28
N PRO A 410 -19.25 11.25 -4.78
CA PRO A 410 -18.91 11.50 -6.18
C PRO A 410 -17.51 11.02 -6.59
N GLY A 411 -16.67 10.61 -5.63
CA GLY A 411 -15.24 10.35 -5.83
C GLY A 411 -14.92 9.22 -6.82
N LYS A 412 -15.73 8.15 -6.90
CA LYS A 412 -15.51 7.11 -7.92
C LYS A 412 -15.76 7.60 -9.35
N GLY A 413 -16.71 8.51 -9.54
CA GLY A 413 -17.02 9.12 -10.84
C GLY A 413 -15.89 10.04 -11.33
N PHE A 414 -15.42 10.95 -10.48
CA PHE A 414 -14.32 11.84 -10.86
C PHE A 414 -13.01 11.09 -11.11
N ARG A 415 -12.66 10.09 -10.27
CA ARG A 415 -11.47 9.25 -10.50
C ARG A 415 -11.54 8.50 -11.83
N PHE A 416 -12.72 8.01 -12.20
CA PHE A 416 -12.91 7.36 -13.50
C PHE A 416 -12.69 8.34 -14.65
N LEU A 417 -13.25 9.56 -14.58
CA LEU A 417 -13.03 10.57 -15.61
C LEU A 417 -11.56 11.02 -15.71
N ASP A 418 -10.86 11.13 -14.58
CA ASP A 418 -9.43 11.45 -14.59
C ASP A 418 -8.63 10.36 -15.31
N TRP A 419 -8.94 9.09 -15.06
CA TRP A 419 -8.35 7.97 -15.80
C TRP A 419 -8.70 8.02 -17.29
N LEU A 420 -9.96 8.27 -17.64
CA LEU A 420 -10.42 8.36 -19.03
C LEU A 420 -9.72 9.49 -19.80
N ASN A 421 -9.51 10.64 -19.12
CA ASN A 421 -8.79 11.76 -19.70
C ASN A 421 -7.30 11.49 -19.87
N GLN A 422 -6.68 10.72 -18.97
CA GLN A 422 -5.30 10.27 -19.12
C GLN A 422 -5.16 9.28 -20.28
N GLU A 423 -6.08 8.32 -20.41
CA GLU A 423 -6.12 7.35 -21.53
C GLU A 423 -6.20 8.10 -22.87
N HIS A 424 -7.14 9.05 -23.01
CA HIS A 424 -7.27 9.81 -24.24
C HIS A 424 -6.16 10.84 -24.50
N GLY A 425 -5.50 11.35 -23.45
CA GLY A 425 -4.31 12.18 -23.60
C GLY A 425 -3.14 11.40 -24.20
N LEU A 426 -2.99 10.13 -23.79
CA LEU A 426 -2.01 9.21 -24.36
C LEU A 426 -2.37 8.83 -25.80
N ASP A 427 -3.64 8.52 -26.09
CA ASP A 427 -4.11 8.24 -27.46
C ASP A 427 -3.76 9.40 -28.41
N LEU A 428 -3.97 10.65 -27.96
CA LEU A 428 -3.66 11.84 -28.76
C LEU A 428 -2.16 11.95 -29.03
N ALA A 429 -1.32 11.76 -28.00
CA ALA A 429 0.13 11.79 -28.16
C ALA A 429 0.63 10.69 -29.10
N THR A 430 0.05 9.48 -29.03
CA THR A 430 0.36 8.37 -29.93
C THR A 430 -0.12 8.65 -31.36
N SER A 431 -1.32 9.20 -31.55
CA SER A 431 -1.83 9.56 -32.87
C SER A 431 -0.99 10.66 -33.53
N LEU A 432 -0.65 11.72 -32.80
CA LEU A 432 0.25 12.79 -33.25
C LEU A 432 1.64 12.27 -33.57
N ALA A 433 2.18 11.35 -32.77
CA ALA A 433 3.47 10.72 -33.06
C ALA A 433 3.42 9.86 -34.33
N SER A 434 2.30 9.17 -34.60
CA SER A 434 2.10 8.40 -35.83
C SER A 434 1.89 9.28 -37.06
N GLU A 435 1.22 10.42 -36.92
CA GLU A 435 1.05 11.43 -37.96
C GLU A 435 2.38 12.10 -38.28
N LEU A 436 3.14 12.53 -37.27
CA LEU A 436 4.51 13.06 -37.43
C LEU A 436 5.45 12.02 -38.06
N ALA A 437 5.35 10.75 -37.67
CA ALA A 437 6.15 9.68 -38.28
C ALA A 437 5.75 9.44 -39.74
N SER A 438 4.46 9.56 -40.08
CA SER A 438 3.95 9.47 -41.45
C SER A 438 4.38 10.68 -42.29
N GLU A 439 4.38 11.88 -41.72
CA GLU A 439 4.86 13.10 -42.37
C GLU A 439 6.37 13.03 -42.63
N LEU A 440 7.15 12.60 -41.63
CA LEU A 440 8.60 12.36 -41.76
C LEU A 440 8.92 11.26 -42.79
N ALA A 441 8.07 10.23 -42.91
CA ALA A 441 8.20 9.21 -43.94
C ALA A 441 7.80 9.70 -45.34
N SER A 442 6.88 10.66 -45.43
CA SER A 442 6.47 11.28 -46.70
C SER A 442 7.40 12.39 -47.18
N GLY A 443 8.19 12.99 -46.29
CA GLY A 443 9.12 14.08 -46.55
C GLY A 443 10.58 13.65 -46.50
N ARG A 444 11.04 12.85 -47.48
CA ARG A 444 12.41 12.85 -48.06
C ARG A 444 12.61 11.68 -49.03
N ALA A 445 12.45 11.98 -50.32
CA ALA A 445 13.20 11.38 -51.40
C ALA A 445 13.84 12.51 -52.21
N GLU A 446 14.80 13.21 -51.59
CA GLU A 446 15.71 14.10 -52.32
C GLU A 446 17.15 13.57 -52.21
N ASP A 447 17.78 13.62 -53.37
CA ASP A 447 18.95 12.90 -53.86
C ASP A 447 20.25 13.26 -53.10
N PRO A 448 21.05 12.29 -52.61
CA PRO A 448 22.26 12.58 -51.84
C PRO A 448 23.48 12.71 -52.77
N ARG A 449 23.52 13.72 -53.66
CA ARG A 449 24.74 14.05 -54.43
C ARG A 449 24.84 15.54 -54.79
N SER A 450 25.31 16.36 -53.85
CA SER A 450 26.15 17.52 -54.16
C SER A 450 26.93 17.98 -52.92
N THR A 451 28.22 17.63 -52.92
CA THR A 451 29.37 18.31 -52.30
C THR A 451 29.28 19.84 -52.48
N SER A 452 29.75 20.77 -51.63
CA SER A 452 30.87 20.81 -50.68
C SER A 452 30.80 22.14 -49.86
N PRO A 453 31.71 22.42 -48.91
CA PRO A 453 31.45 23.22 -47.70
C PRO A 453 31.92 24.69 -47.75
N GLY A 454 31.31 25.53 -46.91
CA GLY A 454 31.87 26.83 -46.52
C GLY A 454 31.07 27.47 -45.38
N VAL A 455 31.58 27.39 -44.15
CA VAL A 455 32.13 28.51 -43.33
C VAL A 455 31.06 29.28 -42.54
N ASP A 456 31.29 29.28 -41.21
CA ASP A 456 30.90 30.19 -40.12
C ASP A 456 30.03 31.41 -40.41
N PHE A 457 29.12 31.76 -39.49
CA PHE A 457 29.42 32.78 -38.47
C PHE A 457 28.27 32.96 -37.47
N ASP A 458 28.67 32.92 -36.20
CA ASP A 458 28.26 33.77 -35.07
C ASP A 458 27.12 34.79 -35.27
N ARG A 459 26.16 34.69 -34.33
CA ARG A 459 25.26 35.73 -33.78
C ARG A 459 24.14 36.38 -34.63
N PRO A 460 23.09 36.88 -33.95
CA PRO A 460 21.71 36.97 -34.46
C PRO A 460 21.34 38.41 -34.87
N PRO A 461 20.16 38.59 -35.49
CA PRO A 461 19.38 39.78 -35.21
C PRO A 461 17.90 39.49 -34.96
N SER A 462 17.38 40.06 -33.89
CA SER A 462 16.03 40.62 -33.82
C SER A 462 16.11 42.11 -34.20
N PRO A 463 15.01 42.87 -34.22
CA PRO A 463 13.78 42.77 -35.02
C PRO A 463 13.62 44.00 -35.95
N SER A 464 12.85 43.90 -37.03
CA SER A 464 12.36 45.09 -37.73
C SER A 464 10.92 44.91 -38.18
N LEU A 465 10.07 45.81 -37.69
CA LEU A 465 8.74 46.13 -38.20
C LEU A 465 8.95 47.10 -39.36
N ASP A 466 8.37 46.82 -40.52
CA ASP A 466 7.83 47.89 -41.35
C ASP A 466 6.67 47.38 -42.21
N THR A 467 5.65 48.22 -42.23
CA THR A 467 4.31 48.06 -42.82
C THR A 467 4.30 48.34 -44.31
N THR A 468 3.48 47.62 -45.09
CA THR A 468 2.68 48.15 -46.23
C THR A 468 1.77 47.05 -46.80
N ASP A 469 0.53 47.01 -46.30
CA ASP A 469 -0.79 47.00 -46.97
C ASP A 469 -0.98 46.50 -48.44
N PRO A 470 -2.21 46.20 -48.90
CA PRO A 470 -2.90 44.91 -48.76
C PRO A 470 -3.47 44.42 -50.11
N THR A 471 -3.36 43.12 -50.45
CA THR A 471 -4.29 42.38 -51.34
C THR A 471 -3.58 41.13 -51.87
N ALA A 472 -3.83 39.97 -51.25
CA ALA A 472 -3.90 38.68 -51.93
C ALA A 472 -4.12 37.58 -50.89
N ALA A 473 -5.16 36.79 -51.13
CA ALA A 473 -5.51 35.53 -50.51
C ALA A 473 -4.36 34.81 -49.77
N ALA A 474 -4.40 34.86 -48.44
CA ALA A 474 -3.75 33.89 -47.57
C ALA A 474 -4.78 33.49 -46.50
N GLN A 475 -5.38 32.32 -46.69
CA GLN A 475 -6.07 31.63 -45.60
C GLN A 475 -5.04 31.43 -44.48
N PRO A 476 -5.29 31.86 -43.24
CA PRO A 476 -4.43 31.46 -42.15
C PRO A 476 -4.59 29.94 -41.98
N LEU A 477 -3.51 29.20 -42.22
CA LEU A 477 -3.29 27.88 -41.64
C LEU A 477 -3.34 28.04 -40.12
N GLY A 478 -4.55 28.06 -39.56
CA GLY A 478 -4.78 27.85 -38.15
C GLY A 478 -4.34 26.42 -37.79
N PRO A 479 -3.89 26.17 -36.55
CA PRO A 479 -3.62 24.81 -36.11
C PRO A 479 -4.91 24.02 -36.29
N THR A 480 -4.87 22.93 -37.06
CA THR A 480 -6.00 22.01 -37.25
C THR A 480 -6.55 21.67 -35.86
N LEU A 481 -7.74 22.19 -35.55
CA LEU A 481 -8.46 21.88 -34.32
C LEU A 481 -8.68 20.37 -34.31
N ALA A 482 -7.88 19.65 -33.49
CA ALA A 482 -8.08 18.23 -33.24
C ALA A 482 -9.55 17.99 -32.91
N ALA A 483 -10.23 17.18 -33.73
CA ALA A 483 -11.67 16.99 -33.67
C ALA A 483 -12.13 16.57 -32.26
N THR A 484 -13.20 17.20 -31.76
CA THR A 484 -13.83 16.83 -30.49
C THR A 484 -14.31 15.37 -30.57
N LYS A 485 -13.79 14.51 -29.68
CA LYS A 485 -14.21 13.11 -29.62
C LYS A 485 -15.48 13.01 -28.79
N VAL A 486 -16.55 12.49 -29.39
CA VAL A 486 -17.85 12.29 -28.73
C VAL A 486 -17.99 10.83 -28.30
N LEU A 487 -18.13 10.61 -26.98
CA LEU A 487 -18.34 9.29 -26.38
C LEU A 487 -19.83 9.00 -26.21
N ARG A 488 -20.29 7.88 -26.81
CA ARG A 488 -21.65 7.35 -26.69
C ARG A 488 -21.75 6.31 -25.57
N ALA A 489 -22.96 5.81 -25.32
CA ALA A 489 -23.20 4.85 -24.25
C ALA A 489 -22.46 3.50 -24.42
N PRO A 490 -22.35 2.89 -25.61
CA PRO A 490 -21.50 1.71 -25.80
C PRO A 490 -20.02 2.00 -25.50
N ASP A 491 -19.53 3.17 -25.88
CA ASP A 491 -18.14 3.57 -25.64
C ASP A 491 -17.84 3.72 -24.14
N ALA A 492 -18.79 4.22 -23.35
CA ALA A 492 -18.68 4.28 -21.89
C ALA A 492 -18.57 2.89 -21.26
N SER A 493 -19.31 1.90 -21.79
CA SER A 493 -19.23 0.51 -21.31
C SER A 493 -17.91 -0.14 -21.69
N ALA A 494 -17.43 0.11 -22.91
CA ALA A 494 -16.12 -0.36 -23.36
C ALA A 494 -14.98 0.27 -22.53
N ALA A 495 -15.05 1.56 -22.23
CA ALA A 495 -14.11 2.24 -21.35
C ALA A 495 -14.15 1.66 -19.94
N PHE A 496 -15.34 1.42 -19.38
CA PHE A 496 -15.49 0.80 -18.08
C PHE A 496 -14.91 -0.62 -18.03
N SER A 497 -15.15 -1.42 -19.07
CA SER A 497 -14.57 -2.76 -19.22
C SER A 497 -13.04 -2.72 -19.22
N ARG A 498 -12.42 -1.80 -19.96
CA ARG A 498 -10.95 -1.62 -19.97
C ARG A 498 -10.41 -1.18 -18.61
N HIS A 499 -11.10 -0.25 -17.94
CA HIS A 499 -10.67 0.26 -16.63
C HIS A 499 -10.70 -0.81 -15.53
N THR A 500 -11.76 -1.63 -15.52
CA THR A 500 -12.02 -2.59 -14.44
C THR A 500 -11.53 -4.01 -14.73
N GLY A 501 -11.40 -4.37 -16.01
CA GLY A 501 -11.19 -5.74 -16.47
C GLY A 501 -12.46 -6.58 -16.56
N LEU A 502 -13.63 -6.05 -16.15
CA LEU A 502 -14.90 -6.77 -16.24
C LEU A 502 -15.32 -6.92 -17.71
N PRO A 503 -15.62 -8.13 -18.21
CA PRO A 503 -15.98 -8.31 -19.61
C PRO A 503 -17.29 -7.61 -19.99
N LEU A 504 -17.31 -7.03 -21.20
CA LEU A 504 -18.47 -6.33 -21.75
C LEU A 504 -19.73 -7.21 -21.75
N GLU A 505 -19.57 -8.52 -21.96
CA GLU A 505 -20.65 -9.52 -21.90
C GLU A 505 -21.39 -9.54 -20.55
N LEU A 506 -20.71 -9.23 -19.44
CA LEU A 506 -21.30 -9.23 -18.10
C LEU A 506 -21.87 -7.87 -17.70
N ILE A 507 -21.24 -6.78 -18.12
CA ILE A 507 -21.64 -5.42 -17.73
C ILE A 507 -22.66 -4.79 -18.68
N SER A 508 -22.74 -5.24 -19.94
CA SER A 508 -23.64 -4.65 -20.93
C SER A 508 -25.01 -5.35 -20.88
N GLU A 509 -26.06 -4.55 -20.78
CA GLU A 509 -27.45 -5.01 -20.93
C GLU A 509 -27.73 -5.54 -22.35
N GLU A 510 -27.04 -4.99 -23.35
CA GLU A 510 -27.23 -5.35 -24.77
C GLU A 510 -26.59 -6.70 -25.13
N ALA A 511 -25.63 -7.18 -24.32
CA ALA A 511 -24.91 -8.42 -24.60
C ALA A 511 -25.68 -9.64 -24.08
N VAL A 512 -25.94 -10.60 -24.98
CA VAL A 512 -26.57 -11.88 -24.61
C VAL A 512 -25.56 -12.78 -23.91
N ALA A 513 -25.81 -13.12 -22.64
CA ALA A 513 -25.05 -14.14 -21.92
C ALA A 513 -25.98 -14.91 -20.97
N GLY A 514 -26.72 -15.87 -21.52
CA GLY A 514 -27.51 -16.82 -20.74
C GLY A 514 -26.65 -17.85 -20.01
N PRO A 515 -27.20 -18.58 -19.03
CA PRO A 515 -26.47 -19.60 -18.28
C PRO A 515 -25.92 -20.70 -19.20
N GLU A 516 -26.58 -21.04 -20.31
CA GLU A 516 -26.10 -22.01 -21.29
C GLU A 516 -24.84 -21.52 -22.01
N HIS A 517 -24.83 -20.24 -22.39
CA HIS A 517 -23.68 -19.60 -23.04
C HIS A 517 -22.47 -19.55 -22.10
N ILE A 518 -22.68 -19.10 -20.87
CA ILE A 518 -21.63 -19.04 -19.84
C ILE A 518 -21.09 -20.45 -19.56
N ALA A 519 -21.97 -21.44 -19.39
CA ALA A 519 -21.55 -22.82 -19.16
C ALA A 519 -20.73 -23.37 -20.33
N ALA A 520 -21.12 -23.10 -21.58
CA ALA A 520 -20.38 -23.51 -22.77
C ALA A 520 -18.97 -22.91 -22.79
N ARG A 521 -18.81 -21.62 -22.45
CA ARG A 521 -17.50 -20.97 -22.32
C ARG A 521 -16.62 -21.63 -21.26
N LEU A 522 -17.19 -21.95 -20.09
CA LEU A 522 -16.45 -22.62 -19.01
C LEU A 522 -16.01 -24.04 -19.40
N ARG A 523 -16.85 -24.79 -20.13
CA ARG A 523 -16.54 -26.16 -20.59
C ARG A 523 -15.38 -26.25 -21.56
N VAL A 524 -15.01 -25.15 -22.24
CA VAL A 524 -13.82 -25.12 -23.09
C VAL A 524 -12.56 -25.38 -22.26
N GLY A 525 -12.50 -24.83 -21.04
CA GLY A 525 -11.35 -24.96 -20.15
C GLY A 525 -11.50 -26.05 -19.07
N VAL A 526 -12.74 -26.45 -18.74
CA VAL A 526 -13.03 -27.43 -17.68
C VAL A 526 -13.69 -28.67 -18.29
N ILE A 527 -12.90 -29.73 -18.45
CA ILE A 527 -13.35 -30.96 -19.09
C ILE A 527 -13.98 -31.91 -18.07
N GLY A 528 -15.10 -32.53 -18.47
CA GLY A 528 -15.74 -33.61 -17.71
C GLY A 528 -16.53 -33.14 -16.49
N GLN A 529 -16.79 -31.84 -16.34
CA GLN A 529 -17.49 -31.27 -15.18
C GLN A 529 -18.66 -30.38 -15.63
N ASP A 530 -19.50 -30.90 -16.52
CA ASP A 530 -20.57 -30.13 -17.18
C ASP A 530 -21.63 -29.61 -16.20
N GLN A 531 -22.00 -30.43 -15.20
CA GLN A 531 -22.94 -30.05 -14.13
C GLN A 531 -22.35 -28.95 -13.23
N ALA A 532 -21.05 -29.02 -12.94
CA ALA A 532 -20.34 -28.00 -12.16
C ALA A 532 -20.30 -26.67 -12.91
N CYS A 533 -19.99 -26.70 -14.22
CA CYS A 533 -20.02 -25.53 -15.09
C CYS A 533 -21.43 -24.92 -15.18
N ALA A 534 -22.47 -25.75 -15.32
CA ALA A 534 -23.85 -25.29 -15.37
C ALA A 534 -24.30 -24.62 -14.05
N THR A 535 -23.92 -25.18 -12.90
CA THR A 535 -24.26 -24.58 -11.60
C THR A 535 -23.54 -23.26 -11.38
N ALA A 536 -22.24 -23.18 -11.69
CA ALA A 536 -21.50 -21.92 -11.60
C ALA A 536 -22.05 -20.85 -12.58
N ALA A 537 -22.42 -21.25 -13.79
CA ALA A 537 -23.01 -20.36 -14.78
C ALA A 537 -24.34 -19.75 -14.33
N ARG A 538 -25.18 -20.51 -13.60
CA ARG A 538 -26.43 -19.96 -13.02
C ARG A 538 -26.16 -18.84 -12.02
N VAL A 539 -25.11 -18.95 -11.21
CA VAL A 539 -24.73 -17.89 -10.26
C VAL A 539 -24.31 -16.63 -11.00
N LEU A 540 -23.47 -16.74 -12.03
CA LEU A 540 -23.05 -15.60 -12.85
C LEU A 540 -24.21 -14.99 -13.66
N ALA A 541 -25.15 -15.80 -14.14
CA ALA A 541 -26.34 -15.32 -14.84
C ALA A 541 -27.24 -14.47 -13.92
N ARG A 542 -27.41 -14.83 -12.65
CA ARG A 542 -28.13 -14.01 -11.65
C ARG A 542 -27.47 -12.66 -11.44
N PHE A 543 -26.15 -12.65 -11.33
CA PHE A 543 -25.37 -11.41 -11.21
C PHE A 543 -25.50 -10.53 -12.46
N LYS A 544 -25.39 -11.09 -13.67
CA LYS A 544 -25.61 -10.34 -14.91
C LYS A 544 -27.02 -9.75 -14.99
N ALA A 545 -28.02 -10.46 -14.46
CA ALA A 545 -29.40 -9.99 -14.39
C ALA A 545 -29.62 -8.93 -13.30
N GLY A 546 -28.63 -8.64 -12.45
CA GLY A 546 -28.76 -7.73 -11.31
C GLY A 546 -29.72 -8.23 -10.23
N LEU A 547 -29.90 -9.56 -10.12
CA LEU A 547 -30.78 -10.21 -9.14
C LEU A 547 -30.00 -10.79 -7.94
N ASP A 548 -28.71 -10.46 -7.82
CA ASP A 548 -27.91 -10.74 -6.62
C ASP A 548 -28.28 -9.83 -5.45
N ASP A 549 -28.03 -10.30 -4.23
CA ASP A 549 -28.14 -9.47 -3.03
C ASP A 549 -26.96 -8.47 -3.01
N PRO A 550 -27.23 -7.15 -3.07
CA PRO A 550 -26.17 -6.16 -3.19
C PRO A 550 -25.23 -6.11 -1.98
N GLU A 551 -25.68 -6.58 -0.81
CA GLU A 551 -24.92 -6.59 0.43
C GLU A 551 -24.11 -7.88 0.63
N ARG A 552 -24.20 -8.86 -0.27
CA ARG A 552 -23.43 -10.10 -0.21
C ARG A 552 -22.37 -10.14 -1.32
N PRO A 553 -21.36 -11.02 -1.22
CA PRO A 553 -20.50 -11.33 -2.35
C PRO A 553 -21.33 -11.77 -3.55
N VAL A 554 -20.83 -11.54 -4.77
CA VAL A 554 -21.51 -11.91 -6.03
C VAL A 554 -21.97 -13.36 -6.05
N GLY A 555 -21.20 -14.23 -5.40
CA GLY A 555 -21.67 -15.56 -5.05
C GLY A 555 -20.66 -16.31 -4.20
N SER A 556 -21.16 -17.36 -3.56
CA SER A 556 -20.38 -18.30 -2.75
C SER A 556 -20.61 -19.72 -3.27
N LEU A 557 -19.56 -20.29 -3.86
CA LEU A 557 -19.58 -21.62 -4.46
C LEU A 557 -18.74 -22.58 -3.62
N PHE A 558 -19.31 -23.73 -3.28
CA PHE A 558 -18.58 -24.77 -2.55
C PHE A 558 -18.32 -25.99 -3.43
N PHE A 559 -17.10 -26.13 -3.91
CA PHE A 559 -16.64 -27.18 -4.79
C PHE A 559 -16.26 -28.44 -4.00
N VAL A 560 -17.04 -29.50 -4.14
CA VAL A 560 -16.83 -30.76 -3.40
C VAL A 560 -16.58 -31.90 -4.36
N GLY A 561 -15.56 -32.71 -4.07
CA GLY A 561 -15.25 -33.90 -4.86
C GLY A 561 -13.80 -34.34 -4.74
N PRO A 562 -13.35 -35.30 -5.56
CA PRO A 562 -12.01 -35.86 -5.47
C PRO A 562 -10.90 -34.85 -5.78
N THR A 563 -9.66 -35.19 -5.42
CA THR A 563 -8.50 -34.38 -5.81
C THR A 563 -8.19 -34.54 -7.29
N GLY A 564 -7.73 -33.46 -7.94
CA GLY A 564 -7.24 -33.49 -9.32
C GLY A 564 -8.30 -33.65 -10.41
N VAL A 565 -9.57 -33.36 -10.11
CA VAL A 565 -10.70 -33.42 -11.07
C VAL A 565 -11.04 -32.10 -11.76
N GLY A 566 -10.41 -30.98 -11.34
CA GLY A 566 -10.59 -29.68 -11.98
C GLY A 566 -11.22 -28.56 -11.12
N LYS A 567 -11.39 -28.76 -9.81
CA LYS A 567 -11.94 -27.73 -8.89
C LYS A 567 -11.25 -26.37 -9.02
N THR A 568 -9.92 -26.34 -8.90
CA THR A 568 -9.12 -25.13 -9.05
C THR A 568 -9.11 -24.61 -10.50
N GLU A 569 -9.29 -25.48 -11.50
CA GLU A 569 -9.34 -25.03 -12.90
C GLU A 569 -10.66 -24.30 -13.18
N LEU A 570 -11.80 -24.79 -12.67
CA LEU A 570 -13.07 -24.06 -12.76
C LEU A 570 -12.97 -22.69 -12.07
N ALA A 571 -12.35 -22.60 -10.91
CA ALA A 571 -12.09 -21.31 -10.25
C ALA A 571 -11.28 -20.36 -11.15
N LYS A 572 -10.21 -20.85 -11.79
CA LYS A 572 -9.43 -20.03 -12.74
C LYS A 572 -10.24 -19.58 -13.96
N GLN A 573 -11.08 -20.45 -14.51
CA GLN A 573 -11.93 -20.10 -15.64
C GLN A 573 -12.99 -19.07 -15.25
N LEU A 574 -13.57 -19.19 -14.05
CA LEU A 574 -14.46 -18.18 -13.49
C LEU A 574 -13.76 -16.83 -13.29
N ALA A 575 -12.52 -16.83 -12.78
CA ALA A 575 -11.74 -15.60 -12.65
C ALA A 575 -11.50 -14.91 -14.00
N ARG A 576 -11.10 -15.67 -15.03
CA ARG A 576 -10.94 -15.15 -16.39
C ARG A 576 -12.25 -14.63 -16.97
N TYR A 577 -13.33 -15.38 -16.80
CA TYR A 577 -14.62 -15.02 -17.38
C TYR A 577 -15.28 -13.83 -16.67
N MET A 578 -15.11 -13.69 -15.36
CA MET A 578 -15.75 -12.63 -14.59
C MET A 578 -14.90 -11.37 -14.47
N PHE A 579 -13.59 -11.52 -14.28
CA PHE A 579 -12.67 -10.41 -13.98
C PHE A 579 -11.62 -10.19 -15.07
N GLY A 580 -11.76 -10.88 -16.21
CA GLY A 580 -10.92 -10.73 -17.40
C GLY A 580 -9.60 -11.51 -17.37
N ALA A 581 -9.09 -11.87 -16.18
CA ALA A 581 -7.80 -12.53 -16.04
C ALA A 581 -7.75 -13.54 -14.87
N ALA A 582 -6.84 -14.52 -14.95
CA ALA A 582 -6.72 -15.57 -13.94
C ALA A 582 -5.94 -15.14 -12.69
N ASP A 583 -5.14 -14.09 -12.79
CA ASP A 583 -4.38 -13.48 -11.69
C ASP A 583 -5.25 -12.63 -10.75
N ARG A 584 -6.46 -12.28 -11.20
CA ARG A 584 -7.57 -11.78 -10.34
C ARG A 584 -8.08 -12.82 -9.35
N MET A 585 -7.51 -14.03 -9.34
CA MET A 585 -7.79 -15.05 -8.33
C MET A 585 -6.82 -14.94 -7.15
N ILE A 586 -7.36 -14.57 -5.99
CA ILE A 586 -6.66 -14.61 -4.71
C ILE A 586 -6.80 -16.04 -4.15
N ARG A 587 -5.72 -16.82 -4.18
CA ARG A 587 -5.70 -18.19 -3.64
C ARG A 587 -5.13 -18.22 -2.23
N LEU A 588 -5.81 -18.93 -1.34
CA LEU A 588 -5.39 -19.22 0.03
C LEU A 588 -5.49 -20.72 0.29
N ASP A 589 -4.39 -21.34 0.71
CA ASP A 589 -4.36 -22.74 1.14
C ASP A 589 -4.72 -22.81 2.62
N MET A 590 -5.87 -23.39 2.95
CA MET A 590 -6.35 -23.44 4.33
C MET A 590 -5.53 -24.38 5.23
N SER A 591 -4.66 -25.21 4.65
CA SER A 591 -3.65 -25.96 5.41
C SER A 591 -2.63 -25.05 6.10
N GLU A 592 -2.39 -23.84 5.56
CA GLU A 592 -1.53 -22.84 6.21
C GLU A 592 -2.22 -22.10 7.37
N TYR A 593 -3.53 -22.30 7.53
CA TYR A 593 -4.42 -21.62 8.48
C TYR A 593 -5.05 -22.60 9.49
N MET A 594 -4.38 -23.73 9.75
CA MET A 594 -4.85 -24.77 10.68
C MET A 594 -4.61 -24.42 12.15
N LEU A 595 -3.64 -23.55 12.45
CA LEU A 595 -3.21 -23.22 13.81
C LEU A 595 -3.99 -22.02 14.39
N PRO A 596 -4.05 -21.90 15.73
CA PRO A 596 -4.63 -20.72 16.38
C PRO A 596 -3.98 -19.41 15.91
N GLY A 597 -4.76 -18.32 15.83
CA GLY A 597 -4.28 -17.03 15.32
C GLY A 597 -4.33 -16.90 13.78
N ALA A 598 -4.84 -17.91 13.08
CA ALA A 598 -5.05 -17.89 11.64
C ALA A 598 -5.94 -16.72 11.17
N ALA A 599 -6.99 -16.38 11.93
CA ALA A 599 -7.87 -15.26 11.60
C ALA A 599 -7.13 -13.92 11.57
N GLN A 600 -6.25 -13.66 12.56
CA GLN A 600 -5.46 -12.42 12.61
C GLN A 600 -4.53 -12.27 11.39
N ARG A 601 -3.96 -13.38 10.90
CA ARG A 601 -3.14 -13.36 9.67
C ARG A 601 -3.94 -12.97 8.43
N LEU A 602 -5.23 -13.33 8.36
CA LEU A 602 -6.12 -12.93 7.27
C LEU A 602 -6.51 -11.46 7.35
N LEU A 603 -6.57 -10.90 8.57
CA LEU A 603 -6.95 -9.51 8.87
C LEU A 603 -5.79 -8.50 8.81
N ALA A 604 -4.55 -8.96 8.84
CA ALA A 604 -3.38 -8.09 8.89
C ALA A 604 -3.31 -7.16 7.67
N VAL A 605 -2.93 -5.91 7.84
CA VAL A 605 -2.78 -4.93 6.74
C VAL A 605 -1.54 -4.08 6.93
N GLY A 606 -1.04 -3.52 5.83
CA GLY A 606 0.11 -2.60 5.85
C GLY A 606 1.22 -2.97 4.87
N PRO A 607 2.29 -2.16 4.82
CA PRO A 607 3.37 -2.33 3.86
C PRO A 607 4.05 -3.70 4.00
N GLY A 608 4.11 -4.46 2.90
CA GLY A 608 4.74 -5.79 2.85
C GLY A 608 3.88 -6.94 3.37
N VAL A 609 2.66 -6.68 3.85
CA VAL A 609 1.73 -7.72 4.32
C VAL A 609 1.01 -8.35 3.13
N SER A 610 0.86 -9.68 3.15
CA SER A 610 0.23 -10.45 2.06
C SER A 610 -1.00 -11.26 2.53
N SER A 611 -1.88 -10.61 3.28
CA SER A 611 -3.11 -11.18 3.84
C SER A 611 -4.30 -11.19 2.86
N LEU A 612 -5.44 -11.75 3.28
CA LEU A 612 -6.70 -11.65 2.52
C LEU A 612 -7.22 -10.21 2.49
N ALA A 613 -7.26 -9.55 3.66
CA ALA A 613 -7.75 -8.18 3.78
C ALA A 613 -6.98 -7.21 2.86
N GLU A 614 -5.65 -7.31 2.85
CA GLU A 614 -4.80 -6.43 2.03
C GLU A 614 -4.94 -6.72 0.53
N LYS A 615 -4.99 -7.99 0.12
CA LYS A 615 -5.18 -8.35 -1.29
C LYS A 615 -6.54 -7.91 -1.83
N VAL A 616 -7.61 -8.07 -1.06
CA VAL A 616 -8.96 -7.64 -1.47
C VAL A 616 -9.08 -6.12 -1.47
N ARG A 617 -8.46 -5.43 -0.51
CA ARG A 617 -8.36 -3.96 -0.55
C ARG A 617 -7.71 -3.44 -1.83
N GLN A 618 -6.61 -4.08 -2.24
CA GLN A 618 -5.90 -3.70 -3.47
C GLN A 618 -6.66 -4.10 -4.73
N GLN A 619 -7.39 -5.21 -4.69
CA GLN A 619 -8.11 -5.79 -5.81
C GLN A 619 -9.53 -6.25 -5.40
N PRO A 620 -10.48 -5.31 -5.24
CA PRO A 620 -11.83 -5.62 -4.77
C PRO A 620 -12.65 -6.43 -5.80
N LEU A 621 -12.28 -6.32 -7.09
CA LEU A 621 -12.83 -7.13 -8.18
C LEU A 621 -11.97 -8.39 -8.34
N SER A 622 -12.26 -9.42 -7.55
CA SER A 622 -11.47 -10.65 -7.52
C SER A 622 -12.26 -11.90 -7.18
N LEU A 623 -11.69 -13.05 -7.54
CA LEU A 623 -12.16 -14.35 -7.11
C LEU A 623 -11.32 -14.80 -5.91
N ILE A 624 -11.95 -15.17 -4.80
CA ILE A 624 -11.25 -15.69 -3.63
C ILE A 624 -11.40 -17.21 -3.62
N LEU A 625 -10.28 -17.91 -3.72
CA LEU A 625 -10.22 -19.36 -3.66
C LEU A 625 -9.69 -19.80 -2.29
N LEU A 626 -10.56 -20.37 -1.47
CA LEU A 626 -10.25 -21.02 -0.20
C LEU A 626 -10.08 -22.52 -0.43
N ASP A 627 -8.84 -22.97 -0.58
CA ASP A 627 -8.52 -24.36 -0.93
C ASP A 627 -8.48 -25.23 0.34
N GLU A 628 -9.07 -26.43 0.28
CA GLU A 628 -9.15 -27.40 1.39
C GLU A 628 -9.73 -26.82 2.68
N ILE A 629 -10.87 -26.15 2.58
CA ILE A 629 -11.51 -25.37 3.65
C ILE A 629 -11.81 -26.19 4.92
N GLU A 630 -11.96 -27.51 4.82
CA GLU A 630 -12.12 -28.40 5.97
C GLU A 630 -10.91 -28.42 6.93
N LYS A 631 -9.73 -27.96 6.49
CA LYS A 631 -8.51 -27.92 7.29
C LYS A 631 -8.39 -26.67 8.14
N ALA A 632 -9.08 -25.58 7.79
CA ALA A 632 -8.93 -24.31 8.49
C ALA A 632 -9.28 -24.41 9.99
N HIS A 633 -8.59 -23.61 10.81
CA HIS A 633 -8.93 -23.44 12.20
C HIS A 633 -10.35 -22.84 12.36
N PRO A 634 -11.14 -23.21 13.39
CA PRO A 634 -12.51 -22.71 13.57
C PRO A 634 -12.68 -21.19 13.51
N GLU A 635 -11.73 -20.43 14.07
CA GLU A 635 -11.72 -18.95 14.05
C GLU A 635 -11.82 -18.34 12.63
N VAL A 636 -11.35 -19.07 11.61
CA VAL A 636 -11.43 -18.62 10.22
C VAL A 636 -12.89 -18.64 9.74
N PHE A 637 -13.71 -19.60 10.19
CA PHE A 637 -15.11 -19.67 9.79
C PHE A 637 -15.92 -18.51 10.37
N ASP A 638 -15.64 -18.10 11.62
CA ASP A 638 -16.30 -16.96 12.25
C ASP A 638 -16.03 -15.67 11.47
N LEU A 639 -14.80 -15.48 11.01
CA LEU A 639 -14.43 -14.38 10.12
C LEU A 639 -15.19 -14.45 8.78
N LEU A 640 -15.26 -15.64 8.17
CA LEU A 640 -15.92 -15.86 6.89
C LEU A 640 -17.45 -15.72 6.96
N LEU A 641 -18.08 -15.92 8.12
CA LEU A 641 -19.51 -15.69 8.30
C LEU A 641 -19.91 -14.24 7.98
N ALA A 642 -19.13 -13.27 8.47
CA ALA A 642 -19.34 -11.86 8.18
C ALA A 642 -19.13 -11.56 6.68
N VAL A 643 -18.12 -12.17 6.07
CA VAL A 643 -17.84 -12.00 4.65
C VAL A 643 -18.96 -12.57 3.76
N LEU A 644 -19.40 -13.80 4.03
CA LEU A 644 -20.44 -14.48 3.24
C LEU A 644 -21.84 -13.91 3.49
N GLY A 645 -22.07 -13.34 4.68
CA GLY A 645 -23.35 -12.78 5.11
C GLY A 645 -23.54 -11.30 4.78
N GLU A 646 -22.52 -10.47 5.00
CA GLU A 646 -22.58 -9.01 4.85
C GLU A 646 -21.60 -8.45 3.80
N GLY A 647 -20.86 -9.32 3.10
CA GLY A 647 -19.94 -8.90 2.05
C GLY A 647 -18.83 -7.98 2.55
N ARG A 648 -18.51 -8.01 3.85
CA ARG A 648 -17.60 -7.05 4.49
C ARG A 648 -16.79 -7.72 5.58
N MET A 649 -15.62 -7.17 5.83
CA MET A 649 -14.71 -7.60 6.90
C MET A 649 -14.08 -6.36 7.53
N THR A 650 -13.83 -6.37 8.83
CA THR A 650 -13.03 -5.34 9.48
C THR A 650 -11.61 -5.85 9.68
N ASP A 651 -10.61 -5.11 9.21
CA ASP A 651 -9.21 -5.48 9.34
C ASP A 651 -8.65 -5.25 10.75
N ALA A 652 -7.37 -5.56 10.95
CA ALA A 652 -6.69 -5.35 12.24
C ALA A 652 -6.58 -3.88 12.66
N GLY A 653 -6.63 -2.92 11.72
CA GLY A 653 -6.59 -1.49 11.97
C GLY A 653 -7.98 -0.85 12.17
N GLY A 654 -9.04 -1.66 12.19
CA GLY A 654 -10.41 -1.19 12.34
C GLY A 654 -11.06 -0.67 11.04
N SER A 655 -10.39 -0.78 9.90
CA SER A 655 -10.91 -0.36 8.60
C SER A 655 -11.75 -1.44 7.95
N LEU A 656 -12.84 -1.02 7.30
CA LEU A 656 -13.72 -1.91 6.56
C LEU A 656 -13.12 -2.31 5.19
N ILE A 657 -13.16 -3.61 4.88
CA ILE A 657 -12.82 -4.21 3.59
C ILE A 657 -14.11 -4.70 2.92
N ASP A 658 -14.26 -4.38 1.63
CA ASP A 658 -15.45 -4.72 0.83
C ASP A 658 -15.23 -5.98 -0.02
N PHE A 659 -16.11 -6.96 0.13
CA PHE A 659 -16.16 -8.23 -0.58
C PHE A 659 -17.40 -8.36 -1.49
N ARG A 660 -18.27 -7.35 -1.58
CA ARG A 660 -19.53 -7.41 -2.33
C ARG A 660 -19.31 -7.67 -3.82
N MET A 661 -18.17 -7.25 -4.36
CA MET A 661 -17.76 -7.51 -5.75
C MET A 661 -16.76 -8.67 -5.89
N THR A 662 -16.77 -9.61 -4.94
CA THR A 662 -15.94 -10.82 -4.99
C THR A 662 -16.78 -12.07 -5.29
N LEU A 663 -16.18 -13.04 -5.98
CA LEU A 663 -16.72 -14.39 -6.07
C LEU A 663 -15.93 -15.30 -5.12
N ILE A 664 -16.60 -15.90 -4.14
CA ILE A 664 -15.96 -16.75 -3.15
C ILE A 664 -16.12 -18.20 -3.56
N VAL A 665 -15.00 -18.89 -3.76
CA VAL A 665 -14.94 -20.31 -4.09
C VAL A 665 -14.23 -21.03 -2.95
N MET A 666 -14.91 -22.01 -2.38
CA MET A 666 -14.34 -22.93 -1.39
C MET A 666 -14.13 -24.29 -2.06
N THR A 667 -13.04 -25.00 -1.76
CA THR A 667 -12.86 -26.38 -2.21
C THR A 667 -12.75 -27.31 -1.03
N SER A 668 -13.29 -28.52 -1.18
CA SER A 668 -13.16 -29.57 -0.18
C SER A 668 -13.05 -30.96 -0.80
N ASN A 669 -12.36 -31.86 -0.10
CA ASN A 669 -12.30 -33.28 -0.42
C ASN A 669 -13.23 -34.13 0.48
N LEU A 670 -14.15 -33.50 1.21
CA LEU A 670 -15.14 -34.20 2.05
C LEU A 670 -16.06 -35.12 1.22
N GLY A 671 -16.44 -36.25 1.82
CA GLY A 671 -17.34 -37.23 1.18
C GLY A 671 -16.69 -38.08 0.08
N VAL A 672 -15.37 -38.03 -0.09
CA VAL A 672 -14.61 -38.82 -1.09
C VAL A 672 -14.34 -40.27 -0.60
N SER A 673 -15.13 -40.78 0.34
CA SER A 673 -14.96 -42.12 0.94
C SER A 673 -14.75 -43.21 -0.13
N GLN A 674 -13.65 -43.96 0.04
CA GLN A 674 -13.28 -45.08 -0.82
C GLN A 674 -14.29 -46.21 -0.67
N ARG A 675 -14.81 -46.70 -1.81
CA ARG A 675 -15.55 -47.97 -1.97
C ARG A 675 -16.62 -48.24 -0.90
N GLY A 676 -17.88 -48.12 -1.29
CA GLY A 676 -18.91 -48.93 -0.64
C GLY A 676 -18.51 -50.42 -0.65
N PRO A 677 -18.97 -51.24 0.31
CA PRO A 677 -18.67 -52.65 0.37
C PRO A 677 -18.89 -53.31 -1.00
N ALA A 678 -17.92 -54.12 -1.43
CA ALA A 678 -17.90 -54.75 -2.74
C ALA A 678 -19.21 -55.51 -2.98
N GLY A 679 -20.06 -54.99 -3.89
CA GLY A 679 -21.35 -55.63 -4.22
C GLY A 679 -22.42 -54.69 -4.80
N PHE A 680 -22.35 -53.38 -4.59
CA PHE A 680 -23.31 -52.43 -5.15
C PHE A 680 -22.66 -51.58 -6.26
N GLY A 681 -23.38 -51.36 -7.35
CA GLY A 681 -22.90 -50.70 -8.58
C GLY A 681 -22.35 -49.29 -8.37
N VAL A 682 -21.86 -48.68 -9.46
CA VAL A 682 -21.36 -47.30 -9.44
C VAL A 682 -22.53 -46.38 -9.03
N PRO A 683 -22.43 -45.65 -7.90
CA PRO A 683 -23.51 -44.78 -7.45
C PRO A 683 -23.78 -43.69 -8.48
N SER A 684 -25.05 -43.37 -8.68
CA SER A 684 -25.49 -42.32 -9.61
C SER A 684 -24.93 -40.95 -9.20
N GLU A 685 -24.90 -40.00 -10.15
CA GLU A 685 -24.44 -38.63 -9.87
C GLU A 685 -25.26 -37.97 -8.75
N ASP A 686 -26.58 -38.20 -8.72
CA ASP A 686 -27.48 -37.68 -7.69
C ASP A 686 -27.21 -38.27 -6.30
N GLU A 687 -26.95 -39.58 -6.22
CA GLU A 687 -26.58 -40.24 -4.95
C GLU A 687 -25.25 -39.71 -4.41
N ARG A 688 -24.27 -39.47 -5.28
CA ARG A 688 -22.99 -38.87 -4.90
C ARG A 688 -23.17 -37.42 -4.45
N ALA A 689 -23.98 -36.63 -5.15
CA ALA A 689 -24.27 -35.25 -4.75
C ALA A 689 -24.92 -35.19 -3.35
N ARG A 690 -25.89 -36.09 -3.07
CA ARG A 690 -26.50 -36.22 -1.73
C ARG A 690 -25.48 -36.65 -0.67
N SER A 691 -24.56 -37.55 -1.01
CA SER A 691 -23.49 -37.97 -0.10
C SER A 691 -22.53 -36.82 0.24
N PHE A 692 -22.17 -36.00 -0.75
CA PHE A 692 -21.37 -34.79 -0.53
C PHE A 692 -22.09 -33.77 0.35
N ASP A 693 -23.38 -33.50 0.09
CA ASP A 693 -24.19 -32.59 0.92
C ASP A 693 -24.24 -33.05 2.38
N ALA A 694 -24.51 -34.34 2.61
CA ALA A 694 -24.53 -34.93 3.95
C ALA A 694 -23.17 -34.84 4.66
N ALA A 695 -22.07 -35.09 3.94
CA ALA A 695 -20.72 -34.99 4.49
C ALA A 695 -20.38 -33.54 4.88
N VAL A 696 -20.74 -32.57 4.06
CA VAL A 696 -20.52 -31.14 4.33
C VAL A 696 -21.35 -30.68 5.52
N ARG A 697 -22.65 -31.01 5.57
CA ARG A 697 -23.53 -30.65 6.71
C ARG A 697 -23.11 -31.28 8.03
N ARG A 698 -22.43 -32.43 7.98
CA ARG A 698 -21.87 -33.07 9.18
C ARG A 698 -20.61 -32.37 9.68
N HIS A 699 -19.79 -31.84 8.77
CA HIS A 699 -18.50 -31.20 9.12
C HIS A 699 -18.67 -29.74 9.53
N PHE A 700 -19.50 -28.97 8.82
CA PHE A 700 -19.68 -27.54 9.06
C PHE A 700 -20.94 -27.25 9.87
N ARG A 701 -20.87 -26.20 10.71
CA ARG A 701 -22.03 -25.70 11.46
C ARG A 701 -23.11 -25.20 10.48
N PRO A 702 -24.41 -25.37 10.80
CA PRO A 702 -25.50 -24.91 9.93
C PRO A 702 -25.41 -23.43 9.56
N GLU A 703 -24.95 -22.58 10.49
CA GLU A 703 -24.75 -21.15 10.28
C GLU A 703 -23.82 -20.85 9.10
N PHE A 704 -22.70 -21.59 8.96
CA PHE A 704 -21.77 -21.41 7.85
C PHE A 704 -22.34 -21.95 6.55
N PHE A 705 -22.90 -23.18 6.59
CA PHE A 705 -23.46 -23.82 5.41
C PHE A 705 -24.60 -23.01 4.77
N ASN A 706 -25.47 -22.42 5.58
CA ASN A 706 -26.61 -21.62 5.10
C ASN A 706 -26.19 -20.29 4.44
N ARG A 707 -24.91 -19.89 4.53
CA ARG A 707 -24.36 -18.72 3.84
C ARG A 707 -23.76 -19.05 2.47
N ILE A 708 -23.72 -20.33 2.11
CA ILE A 708 -23.19 -20.81 0.83
C ILE A 708 -24.34 -20.86 -0.19
N ASP A 709 -24.17 -20.20 -1.33
CA ASP A 709 -25.24 -20.08 -2.32
C ASP A 709 -25.43 -21.36 -3.14
N SER A 710 -24.35 -22.10 -3.39
CA SER A 710 -24.42 -23.34 -4.17
C SER A 710 -23.31 -24.33 -3.81
N LEU A 711 -23.72 -25.55 -3.48
CA LEU A 711 -22.86 -26.73 -3.45
C LEU A 711 -22.65 -27.22 -4.89
N VAL A 712 -21.41 -27.38 -5.31
CA VAL A 712 -21.04 -27.77 -6.67
C VAL A 712 -20.29 -29.11 -6.62
N PRO A 713 -20.96 -30.23 -6.92
CA PRO A 713 -20.33 -31.54 -6.91
C PRO A 713 -19.44 -31.74 -8.14
N PHE A 714 -18.29 -32.38 -7.93
CA PHE A 714 -17.36 -32.78 -8.99
C PHE A 714 -17.27 -34.30 -9.08
N ARG A 715 -17.30 -34.82 -10.31
CA ARG A 715 -17.17 -36.25 -10.58
C ARG A 715 -15.74 -36.67 -10.86
N ASN A 716 -15.49 -37.97 -10.74
CA ASN A 716 -14.25 -38.56 -11.24
C ASN A 716 -14.14 -38.36 -12.76
N LEU A 717 -12.93 -38.10 -13.23
CA LEU A 717 -12.63 -37.98 -14.65
C LEU A 717 -12.62 -39.36 -15.30
N ALA A 718 -13.36 -39.51 -16.40
CA ALA A 718 -13.32 -40.69 -17.24
C ALA A 718 -12.05 -40.67 -18.11
N PRO A 719 -11.57 -41.82 -18.62
CA PRO A 719 -10.41 -41.86 -19.52
C PRO A 719 -10.56 -40.93 -20.75
N ALA A 720 -11.77 -40.83 -21.30
CA ALA A 720 -12.08 -39.91 -22.40
C ALA A 720 -11.93 -38.43 -22.00
N ASP A 721 -12.24 -38.07 -20.75
CA ASP A 721 -12.02 -36.71 -20.23
C ASP A 721 -10.52 -36.41 -20.15
N ILE A 722 -9.70 -37.37 -19.70
CA ILE A 722 -8.25 -37.19 -19.60
C ILE A 722 -7.62 -36.96 -20.97
N ARG A 723 -8.04 -37.71 -22.00
CA ARG A 723 -7.56 -37.52 -23.36
C ARG A 723 -7.82 -36.09 -23.85
N ARG A 724 -9.04 -35.58 -23.66
CA ARG A 724 -9.37 -34.18 -23.99
C ARG A 724 -8.56 -33.16 -23.19
N ILE A 725 -8.22 -33.46 -21.93
CA ILE A 725 -7.33 -32.62 -21.11
C ILE A 725 -5.91 -32.64 -21.68
N VAL A 726 -5.41 -33.79 -22.13
CA VAL A 726 -4.10 -33.90 -22.80
C VAL A 726 -4.07 -33.03 -24.04
N ASP A 727 -5.09 -33.10 -24.90
CA ASP A 727 -5.19 -32.27 -26.11
C ASP A 727 -5.14 -30.76 -25.77
N LEU A 728 -5.84 -30.33 -24.72
CA LEU A 728 -5.80 -28.95 -24.23
C LEU A 728 -4.41 -28.54 -23.73
N GLU A 729 -3.73 -29.39 -22.96
CA GLU A 729 -2.38 -29.08 -22.46
C GLU A 729 -1.33 -29.09 -23.59
N LEU A 730 -1.48 -29.96 -24.59
CA LEU A 730 -0.63 -29.97 -25.79
C LEU A 730 -0.82 -28.70 -26.63
N ALA A 731 -2.06 -28.22 -26.80
CA ALA A 731 -2.32 -26.95 -27.46
C ALA A 731 -1.66 -25.77 -26.72
N LYS A 732 -1.74 -25.75 -25.38
CA LYS A 732 -1.03 -24.75 -24.55
C LYS A 732 0.49 -24.85 -24.71
N LEU A 733 1.03 -26.06 -24.88
CA LEU A 733 2.45 -26.27 -25.11
C LEU A 733 2.91 -25.72 -26.46
N GLY A 734 2.15 -25.96 -27.53
CA GLY A 734 2.41 -25.40 -28.86
C GLY A 734 2.46 -23.86 -28.86
N GLY A 735 1.66 -23.21 -28.02
CA GLY A 735 1.64 -21.75 -27.87
C GLY A 735 2.82 -21.14 -27.09
N ARG A 736 3.75 -21.94 -26.56
CA ARG A 736 4.88 -21.40 -25.76
C ARG A 736 5.85 -20.61 -26.62
N THR A 737 6.42 -19.55 -26.05
CA THR A 737 7.36 -18.63 -26.70
C THR A 737 8.56 -19.31 -27.35
N GLY A 738 9.03 -20.43 -26.78
CA GLY A 738 10.12 -21.22 -27.35
C GLY A 738 9.81 -21.83 -28.73
N LEU A 739 8.54 -22.20 -28.97
CA LEU A 739 8.08 -22.75 -30.24
C LEU A 739 7.58 -21.64 -31.16
N THR A 740 6.74 -20.72 -30.66
CA THR A 740 6.13 -19.66 -31.48
C THR A 740 7.13 -18.66 -32.05
N ARG A 741 8.15 -18.23 -31.28
CA ARG A 741 9.20 -17.32 -31.80
C ARG A 741 10.07 -17.95 -32.89
N ARG A 742 10.08 -19.28 -32.98
CA ARG A 742 10.81 -20.06 -33.97
C ARG A 742 9.90 -20.60 -35.08
N ASN A 743 8.61 -20.23 -35.05
CA ASN A 743 7.59 -20.74 -35.96
C ASN A 743 7.59 -22.29 -36.04
N LEU A 744 7.69 -22.93 -34.88
CA LEU A 744 7.70 -24.39 -34.78
C LEU A 744 6.30 -24.92 -34.50
N GLY A 745 5.84 -25.84 -35.34
CA GLY A 745 4.60 -26.60 -35.12
C GLY A 745 4.83 -27.78 -34.18
N LEU A 746 3.81 -28.13 -33.39
CA LEU A 746 3.81 -29.33 -32.55
C LEU A 746 2.65 -30.23 -32.98
N GLU A 747 2.97 -31.38 -33.54
CA GLU A 747 2.02 -32.42 -33.92
C GLU A 747 2.23 -33.64 -33.02
N VAL A 748 1.15 -34.17 -32.44
CA VAL A 748 1.22 -35.36 -31.59
C VAL A 748 0.31 -36.42 -32.18
N SER A 749 0.83 -37.63 -32.38
CA SER A 749 0.05 -38.73 -32.93
C SER A 749 -1.09 -39.14 -31.98
N ALA A 750 -2.16 -39.73 -32.53
CA ALA A 750 -3.28 -40.21 -31.73
C ALA A 750 -2.85 -41.29 -30.71
N GLN A 751 -1.86 -42.12 -31.08
CA GLN A 751 -1.32 -43.15 -30.19
C GLN A 751 -0.48 -42.51 -29.07
N ALA A 752 0.37 -41.52 -29.38
CA ALA A 752 1.12 -40.77 -28.38
C ALA A 752 0.20 -40.03 -27.40
N CYS A 753 -0.88 -39.38 -27.88
CA CYS A 753 -1.89 -38.77 -27.02
C CYS A 753 -2.53 -39.78 -26.06
N THR A 754 -2.85 -40.98 -26.56
CA THR A 754 -3.45 -42.04 -25.74
C THR A 754 -2.47 -42.52 -24.67
N THR A 755 -1.20 -42.74 -25.04
CA THR A 755 -0.14 -43.11 -24.10
C THR A 755 0.07 -42.05 -23.01
N LEU A 756 0.10 -40.77 -23.38
CA LEU A 756 0.21 -39.67 -22.43
C LEU A 756 -1.01 -39.57 -21.50
N ALA A 757 -2.22 -39.83 -22.01
CA ALA A 757 -3.44 -39.87 -21.22
C ALA A 757 -3.41 -41.00 -20.18
N ASP A 758 -2.99 -42.20 -20.58
CA ASP A 758 -2.89 -43.36 -19.70
C ASP A 758 -1.86 -43.14 -18.58
N TRP A 759 -0.73 -42.50 -18.90
CA TRP A 759 0.29 -42.13 -17.92
C TRP A 759 -0.16 -40.97 -17.03
N GLY A 760 -0.91 -40.02 -17.56
CA GLY A 760 -1.41 -38.84 -16.85
C GLY A 760 -2.61 -39.11 -15.95
N TRP A 761 -3.25 -40.28 -16.06
CA TRP A 761 -4.40 -40.66 -15.24
C TRP A 761 -4.01 -41.44 -13.99
N HIS A 762 -4.64 -41.10 -12.87
CA HIS A 762 -4.55 -41.83 -11.62
C HIS A 762 -5.95 -42.06 -11.01
N PRO A 763 -6.30 -43.29 -10.57
CA PRO A 763 -7.63 -43.63 -10.05
C PRO A 763 -8.13 -42.74 -8.91
N THR A 764 -7.24 -42.31 -8.00
CA THR A 764 -7.60 -41.49 -6.82
C THR A 764 -7.17 -40.02 -6.90
N ARG A 765 -6.30 -39.66 -7.85
CA ARG A 765 -5.71 -38.31 -7.96
C ARG A 765 -6.09 -37.61 -9.27
N GLY A 766 -6.96 -38.22 -10.08
CA GLY A 766 -7.43 -37.66 -11.35
C GLY A 766 -6.30 -37.36 -12.32
N ALA A 767 -6.31 -36.16 -12.92
CA ALA A 767 -5.32 -35.69 -13.89
C ALA A 767 -4.07 -35.06 -13.24
N ARG A 768 -3.90 -35.14 -11.91
CA ARG A 768 -2.78 -34.49 -11.20
C ARG A 768 -1.38 -34.86 -11.72
N PRO A 769 -1.10 -36.13 -12.09
CA PRO A 769 0.21 -36.51 -12.66
C PRO A 769 0.48 -35.96 -14.06
N LEU A 770 -0.57 -35.65 -14.84
CA LEU A 770 -0.47 -35.34 -16.27
C LEU A 770 0.54 -34.22 -16.58
N LYS A 771 0.52 -33.13 -15.81
CA LYS A 771 1.46 -32.02 -16.03
C LYS A 771 2.92 -32.47 -15.92
N ARG A 772 3.22 -33.26 -14.90
CA ARG A 772 4.57 -33.79 -14.68
C ARG A 772 4.98 -34.76 -15.79
N VAL A 773 4.05 -35.60 -16.25
CA VAL A 773 4.27 -36.49 -17.40
C VAL A 773 4.61 -35.68 -18.66
N LEU A 774 3.83 -34.65 -18.96
CA LEU A 774 4.10 -33.76 -20.10
C LEU A 774 5.43 -33.01 -19.94
N GLU A 775 5.78 -32.59 -18.73
CA GLU A 775 7.05 -31.89 -18.46
C GLU A 775 8.25 -32.81 -18.73
N GLU A 776 8.24 -34.01 -18.17
CA GLU A 776 9.39 -34.92 -18.26
C GLU A 776 9.49 -35.62 -19.61
N GLN A 777 8.36 -36.04 -20.19
CA GLN A 777 8.35 -36.88 -21.38
C GLN A 777 8.28 -36.10 -22.69
N LEU A 778 7.86 -34.83 -22.63
CA LEU A 778 7.72 -34.00 -23.82
C LEU A 778 8.52 -32.69 -23.71
N MET A 779 8.28 -31.87 -22.68
CA MET A 779 8.92 -30.56 -22.59
C MET A 779 10.43 -30.62 -22.41
N ALA A 780 10.92 -31.47 -21.50
CA ALA A 780 12.36 -31.58 -21.24
C ALA A 780 13.14 -32.08 -22.48
N PRO A 781 12.70 -33.14 -23.18
CA PRO A 781 13.30 -33.53 -24.46
C PRO A 781 13.27 -32.42 -25.51
N LEU A 782 12.14 -31.73 -25.68
CA LEU A 782 12.02 -30.60 -26.60
C LEU A 782 12.98 -29.46 -26.23
N ALA A 783 13.10 -29.12 -24.95
CA ALA A 783 13.99 -28.08 -24.48
C ALA A 783 15.46 -28.41 -24.78
N VAL A 784 15.89 -29.67 -24.56
CA VAL A 784 17.24 -30.14 -24.90
C VAL A 784 17.47 -30.05 -26.41
N LEU A 785 16.50 -30.48 -27.23
CA LEU A 785 16.59 -30.42 -28.68
C LEU A 785 16.73 -28.98 -29.19
N LEU A 786 15.92 -28.05 -28.66
CA LEU A 786 15.95 -26.64 -29.01
C LEU A 786 17.23 -25.95 -28.54
N ALA A 787 17.76 -26.33 -27.38
CA ALA A 787 19.01 -25.80 -26.86
C ALA A 787 20.22 -26.26 -27.69
N ARG A 788 20.22 -27.53 -28.13
CA ARG A 788 21.26 -28.08 -29.03
C ARG A 788 21.18 -27.52 -30.45
N SER A 789 19.99 -27.07 -30.86
CA SER A 789 19.72 -26.62 -32.23
C SER A 789 19.19 -25.17 -32.25
N PRO A 790 20.00 -24.16 -31.87
CA PRO A 790 19.53 -22.78 -31.73
C PRO A 790 19.06 -22.14 -33.03
N LYS A 791 19.49 -22.66 -34.19
CA LYS A 791 19.09 -22.20 -35.53
C LYS A 791 17.80 -22.85 -36.04
N LEU A 792 17.20 -23.78 -35.31
CA LEU A 792 16.00 -24.50 -35.74
C LEU A 792 14.80 -23.55 -35.81
N ARG A 793 14.19 -23.43 -36.99
CA ARG A 793 13.00 -22.60 -37.26
C ARG A 793 12.14 -23.24 -38.34
N ASP A 794 10.88 -22.81 -38.43
CA ASP A 794 9.97 -23.09 -39.55
C ASP A 794 9.79 -24.60 -39.84
N ARG A 795 9.70 -25.41 -38.78
CA ARG A 795 9.58 -26.87 -38.86
C ARG A 795 8.50 -27.40 -37.95
N VAL A 796 7.99 -28.58 -38.28
CA VAL A 796 7.04 -29.32 -37.46
C VAL A 796 7.77 -30.37 -36.63
N ILE A 797 7.48 -30.40 -35.33
CA ILE A 797 7.95 -31.43 -34.43
C ILE A 797 6.82 -32.44 -34.24
N ARG A 798 7.04 -33.67 -34.70
CA ARG A 798 6.12 -34.80 -34.57
C ARG A 798 6.46 -35.63 -33.35
N VAL A 799 5.49 -35.84 -32.48
CA VAL A 799 5.59 -36.67 -31.28
C VAL A 799 4.89 -38.00 -31.54
N LEU A 800 5.64 -39.10 -31.48
CA LEU A 800 5.17 -40.45 -31.78
C LEU A 800 5.25 -41.35 -30.55
N ALA A 801 4.40 -42.37 -30.51
CA ALA A 801 4.49 -43.44 -29.51
C ALA A 801 5.63 -44.41 -29.86
N HIS A 802 6.16 -45.13 -28.86
CA HIS A 802 7.18 -46.15 -29.12
C HIS A 802 6.63 -47.26 -30.03
N GLY A 803 7.37 -47.58 -31.10
CA GLY A 803 6.97 -48.60 -32.09
C GLY A 803 6.02 -48.07 -33.18
N GLU A 804 5.66 -46.80 -33.14
CA GLU A 804 4.90 -46.14 -34.21
C GLU A 804 5.86 -45.77 -35.36
N GLY A 805 5.71 -46.44 -36.50
CA GLY A 805 6.46 -46.12 -37.72
C GLY A 805 5.73 -45.05 -38.53
N GLY A 806 6.39 -43.93 -38.79
CA GLY A 806 5.88 -42.90 -39.71
C GLY A 806 6.87 -42.64 -40.83
N GLU A 807 6.39 -42.48 -42.06
CA GLU A 807 7.16 -41.85 -43.13
C GLU A 807 7.56 -40.45 -42.65
N VAL A 808 8.84 -40.28 -42.33
CA VAL A 808 9.38 -39.01 -41.90
C VAL A 808 9.55 -38.16 -43.16
N GLU A 809 8.66 -37.21 -43.39
CA GLU A 809 8.91 -36.13 -44.34
C GLU A 809 10.29 -35.53 -44.03
N LYS A 810 11.11 -35.28 -45.07
CA LYS A 810 12.51 -34.83 -44.92
C LYS A 810 12.69 -33.58 -44.04
N ASP A 811 11.62 -32.85 -43.75
CA ASP A 811 11.64 -31.63 -42.94
C ASP A 811 11.01 -31.73 -41.53
N ALA A 812 10.50 -32.89 -41.11
CA ALA A 812 9.92 -33.08 -39.78
C ALA A 812 10.95 -33.61 -38.75
N LEU A 813 10.94 -33.04 -37.54
CA LEU A 813 11.71 -33.56 -36.40
C LEU A 813 10.85 -34.52 -35.57
N VAL A 814 11.39 -35.69 -35.23
CA VAL A 814 10.63 -36.72 -34.52
C VAL A 814 11.09 -36.83 -33.07
N VAL A 815 10.14 -36.79 -32.15
CA VAL A 815 10.31 -37.11 -30.72
C VAL A 815 9.50 -38.37 -30.42
N VAL A 816 10.17 -39.43 -29.97
CA VAL A 816 9.51 -40.71 -29.66
C VAL A 816 9.36 -40.85 -28.16
N LEU A 817 8.14 -41.09 -27.68
CA LEU A 817 7.88 -41.37 -26.27
C LEU A 817 8.52 -42.71 -25.88
N PRO A 818 9.01 -42.88 -24.64
CA PRO A 818 9.61 -44.13 -24.20
C PRO A 818 8.58 -45.27 -24.13
N ARG A 819 9.06 -46.52 -24.17
CA ARG A 819 8.22 -47.72 -24.12
C ARG A 819 7.53 -47.90 -22.76
N GLU A 820 8.21 -47.54 -21.68
CA GLU A 820 7.73 -47.80 -20.31
C GLU A 820 7.10 -46.56 -19.69
N ARG A 821 6.05 -46.79 -18.88
CA ARG A 821 5.43 -45.74 -18.06
C ARG A 821 6.48 -45.18 -17.09
N PRO A 822 6.75 -43.87 -17.13
CA PRO A 822 7.79 -43.27 -16.29
C PRO A 822 7.46 -43.44 -14.80
N ALA A 823 8.48 -43.57 -13.96
CA ALA A 823 8.32 -43.74 -12.52
C ALA A 823 7.49 -42.62 -11.87
N THR A 824 7.51 -41.44 -12.46
CA THR A 824 6.78 -40.24 -12.01
C THR A 824 5.30 -40.26 -12.33
N ALA A 825 4.87 -41.19 -13.19
CA ALA A 825 3.47 -41.50 -13.47
C ALA A 825 2.93 -42.66 -12.62
N ARG A 826 3.75 -43.28 -11.75
CA ARG A 826 3.35 -44.41 -10.88
C ARG A 826 2.80 -43.94 -9.54
#